data_AF-A0A0C3EGR5-F1
#
_entry.id   AF-A0A0C3EGR5-F1
#
_cell.length_a   1.000
_cell.length_b   1.000
_cell.length_c   1.000
_cell.angle_alpha   90.00
_cell.angle_beta   90.00
_cell.angle_gamma   90.00
#
_symmetry.space_group_name_H-M   'P 1'
#
loop_
_entity.id
_entity.type
_entity.pdbx_description
1 polymer ?
#
loop_
_entity_poly.entity_id
_entity_poly.type
_entity_poly.pdbx_seq_one_letter_code
_entity_poly.pdbx_strand_id
1 'polypeptide(L)'
;IAFLRTRIAGKGPNDPKLAQKRFRNVSVITARNAQRDRINELGCERFAAENTQKLTSFYSIDRWRNPDESKGRRGHPKKPLIDPVRKTNVLSPGLQNILWEQPPASSDKHVAAKLTLCVGMPVMLKHNDATECCMTKGAEATVVSWQTSKGPEGQLVLETLFVKLVNPPKNVKLPGLPDNVVPITRHTTATMCYLPNDNQISISRDQVLVLLNFAMTDYSSQGRTRPDNVVDLNSCHTHQSYYTCLSRSATAAGTIIVQGFDPKVITGGASGYLRQEFRELEILDEITRMRYEKLLPNHITGNRRNSLIRQFQEWKGTNYVPKNVHNSIRWNKHDPLDSLNVVTDSPWQIIQRGKQKGNAFTNKPTNSIGFVAAKGSVPVTVTTSKRPLDVDDKTEVNAKRTKLSEETTITKDQGPSGFVWDGENYSCAYDSVLTILLSIWMQNPSKWKGHFKDMNRIMNVLASGFHRSGENGGTLESARNKVRRLLHQRNPTQFPYGQAGTPVSEMVEDLLRSDNIIASNWIRCVECNQETNLNNDLQTCVIQCTQYKNCSTSECLQKKFQERHPRRRCTECNGELERIFRFDVIPKILVLSVQDVDITISKKISFKDGDERVTFSLKGIVYFGDFHYTSRVCSGNSVWFHDGMTTGKECAYEKKLSDFTDFELTTCQNKIVSQVIYAQK
;
A
#
# COMPACT_ATOMS: atom_id res chain seq x y z
N ILE A 1 -28.83 20.67 -23.16
CA ILE A 1 -28.95 19.18 -23.30
C ILE A 1 -29.20 18.75 -24.74
N ALA A 2 -30.24 19.26 -25.41
CA ALA A 2 -30.54 18.90 -26.81
C ALA A 2 -29.31 18.99 -27.74
N PHE A 3 -28.58 20.11 -27.67
CA PHE A 3 -27.33 20.29 -28.40
C PHE A 3 -26.30 19.17 -28.16
N LEU A 4 -26.02 18.81 -26.90
CA LEU A 4 -25.04 17.76 -26.59
C LEU A 4 -25.47 16.40 -27.12
N ARG A 5 -26.78 16.10 -27.18
CA ARG A 5 -27.29 14.86 -27.78
C ARG A 5 -26.98 14.78 -29.28
N THR A 6 -26.95 15.90 -30.01
CA THR A 6 -26.52 15.94 -31.42
C THR A 6 -25.03 15.60 -31.61
N ARG A 7 -24.24 15.60 -30.53
CA ARG A 7 -22.82 15.27 -30.55
C ARG A 7 -22.53 13.82 -30.18
N ILE A 8 -23.55 13.02 -29.87
CA ILE A 8 -23.39 11.59 -29.57
C ILE A 8 -23.07 10.84 -30.86
N ALA A 9 -22.04 10.00 -30.83
CA ALA A 9 -21.66 9.17 -31.96
C ALA A 9 -22.79 8.19 -32.32
N GLY A 10 -23.05 8.02 -33.61
CA GLY A 10 -24.19 7.23 -34.08
C GLY A 10 -23.99 6.63 -35.46
N LYS A 11 -24.97 5.82 -35.88
CA LYS A 11 -24.97 5.14 -37.19
C LYS A 11 -25.71 5.95 -38.27
N GLY A 12 -26.44 7.00 -37.90
CA GLY A 12 -27.15 7.85 -38.82
C GLY A 12 -26.22 8.57 -39.81
N PRO A 13 -26.76 9.06 -40.94
CA PRO A 13 -25.97 9.76 -41.94
C PRO A 13 -25.34 11.06 -41.40
N ASN A 14 -26.05 11.77 -40.53
CA ASN A 14 -25.61 13.05 -39.95
C ASN A 14 -24.98 12.93 -38.56
N ASP A 15 -24.93 11.71 -38.00
CA ASP A 15 -24.34 11.50 -36.68
C ASP A 15 -22.81 11.62 -36.75
N PRO A 16 -22.15 12.15 -35.70
CA PRO A 16 -20.70 12.08 -35.59
C PRO A 16 -20.19 10.63 -35.62
N LYS A 17 -19.06 10.39 -36.32
CA LYS A 17 -18.50 9.04 -36.48
C LYS A 17 -17.06 8.98 -36.00
N LEU A 18 -16.81 8.14 -34.99
CA LEU A 18 -15.46 7.88 -34.47
C LEU A 18 -14.50 7.29 -35.50
N ALA A 19 -15.04 6.61 -36.52
CA ALA A 19 -14.26 6.02 -37.61
C ALA A 19 -13.76 7.05 -38.64
N GLN A 20 -14.23 8.30 -38.60
CA GLN A 20 -13.73 9.34 -39.51
C GLN A 20 -12.23 9.57 -39.28
N LYS A 21 -11.49 9.76 -40.38
CA LYS A 21 -10.03 9.97 -40.35
C LYS A 21 -9.60 11.07 -39.37
N ARG A 22 -10.39 12.14 -39.26
CA ARG A 22 -10.19 13.25 -38.31
C ARG A 22 -10.17 12.80 -36.84
N PHE A 23 -10.97 11.80 -36.46
CA PHE A 23 -11.14 11.38 -35.07
C PHE A 23 -10.52 10.01 -34.74
N ARG A 24 -10.07 9.25 -35.76
CA ARG A 24 -9.71 7.82 -35.62
C ARG A 24 -8.66 7.54 -34.52
N ASN A 25 -7.66 8.41 -34.39
CA ASN A 25 -6.57 8.30 -33.41
C ASN A 25 -6.57 9.45 -32.38
N VAL A 26 -7.69 10.17 -32.26
CA VAL A 26 -7.84 11.20 -31.24
C VAL A 26 -8.12 10.51 -29.90
N SER A 27 -7.30 10.83 -28.89
CA SER A 27 -7.45 10.27 -27.55
C SER A 27 -8.85 10.52 -26.96
N VAL A 28 -9.54 9.46 -26.57
CA VAL A 28 -10.84 9.50 -25.89
C VAL A 28 -10.64 9.88 -24.43
N ILE A 29 -11.30 10.96 -23.98
CA ILE A 29 -11.31 11.31 -22.55
C ILE A 29 -12.30 10.41 -21.82
N THR A 30 -11.82 9.68 -20.82
CA THR A 30 -12.64 8.80 -19.97
C THR A 30 -12.58 9.24 -18.51
N ALA A 31 -13.58 8.84 -17.71
CA ALA A 31 -13.58 9.11 -16.28
C ALA A 31 -12.65 8.16 -15.49
N ARG A 32 -12.53 6.90 -15.91
CA ARG A 32 -11.81 5.86 -15.16
C ARG A 32 -10.54 5.38 -15.87
N ASN A 33 -9.50 5.09 -15.09
CA ASN A 33 -8.25 4.50 -15.59
C ASN A 33 -8.47 3.15 -16.27
N ALA A 34 -9.35 2.29 -15.74
CA ALA A 34 -9.65 1.00 -16.35
C ALA A 34 -10.27 1.12 -17.75
N GLN A 35 -11.15 2.10 -17.96
CA GLN A 35 -11.73 2.39 -19.28
C GLN A 35 -10.66 2.90 -20.25
N ARG A 36 -9.80 3.81 -19.78
CA ARG A 36 -8.65 4.29 -20.56
C ARG A 36 -7.79 3.12 -21.04
N ASP A 37 -7.43 2.23 -20.13
CA ASP A 37 -6.53 1.10 -20.44
C ASP A 37 -7.17 0.14 -21.43
N ARG A 38 -8.46 -0.17 -21.29
CA ARG A 38 -9.18 -1.02 -22.25
C ARG A 38 -9.28 -0.38 -23.64
N ILE A 39 -9.56 0.91 -23.73
CA ILE A 39 -9.58 1.62 -25.03
C ILE A 39 -8.18 1.65 -25.65
N ASN A 40 -7.15 1.85 -24.83
CA ASN A 40 -5.77 1.83 -25.28
C ASN A 40 -5.34 0.46 -25.83
N GLU A 41 -5.71 -0.62 -25.16
CA GLU A 41 -5.46 -1.99 -25.61
C GLU A 41 -6.13 -2.26 -26.97
N LEU A 42 -7.43 -1.98 -27.09
CA LEU A 42 -8.17 -2.13 -28.35
C LEU A 42 -7.62 -1.22 -29.46
N GLY A 43 -7.23 0.00 -29.10
CA GLY A 43 -6.61 0.97 -30.01
C GLY A 43 -5.26 0.50 -30.53
N CYS A 44 -4.47 -0.18 -29.70
CA CYS A 44 -3.17 -0.74 -30.05
C CYS A 44 -3.29 -1.79 -31.16
N GLU A 45 -4.13 -2.81 -30.95
CA GLU A 45 -4.37 -3.90 -31.90
C GLU A 45 -4.89 -3.35 -33.24
N ARG A 46 -5.89 -2.49 -33.17
CA ARG A 46 -6.49 -1.84 -34.35
C ARG A 46 -5.47 -1.00 -35.12
N PHE A 47 -4.69 -0.15 -34.43
CA PHE A 47 -3.71 0.72 -35.08
C PHE A 47 -2.66 -0.10 -35.83
N ALA A 48 -2.18 -1.19 -35.22
CA ALA A 48 -1.22 -2.07 -35.87
C ALA A 48 -1.79 -2.72 -37.13
N ALA A 49 -3.03 -3.22 -37.07
CA ALA A 49 -3.72 -3.80 -38.23
C ALA A 49 -3.93 -2.78 -39.36
N GLU A 50 -4.43 -1.58 -39.05
CA GLU A 50 -4.70 -0.52 -40.03
C GLU A 50 -3.45 0.04 -40.71
N ASN A 51 -2.29 -0.01 -40.04
CA ASN A 51 -1.03 0.54 -40.55
C ASN A 51 -0.04 -0.56 -40.97
N THR A 52 -0.47 -1.83 -41.01
CA THR A 52 0.36 -2.99 -41.37
C THR A 52 1.68 -3.04 -40.55
N GLN A 53 1.57 -2.72 -39.26
CA GLN A 53 2.69 -2.72 -38.33
C GLN A 53 2.69 -3.99 -37.47
N LYS A 54 3.88 -4.46 -37.07
CA LYS A 54 4.02 -5.56 -36.12
C LYS A 54 4.08 -5.02 -34.68
N LEU A 55 3.22 -5.56 -33.82
CA LEU A 55 3.27 -5.27 -32.38
C LEU A 55 4.47 -5.96 -31.73
N THR A 56 5.17 -5.21 -30.88
CA THR A 56 6.27 -5.73 -30.05
C THR A 56 5.94 -5.45 -28.60
N SER A 57 6.03 -6.48 -27.74
CA SER A 57 5.81 -6.37 -26.29
C SER A 57 7.13 -6.23 -25.55
N PHE A 58 7.18 -5.25 -24.66
CA PHE A 58 8.31 -4.99 -23.77
C PHE A 58 7.86 -5.13 -22.33
N TYR A 59 8.66 -5.82 -21.53
CA TYR A 59 8.31 -6.21 -20.17
C TYR A 59 9.14 -5.42 -19.17
N SER A 60 8.53 -5.04 -18.06
CA SER A 60 9.22 -4.36 -16.97
C SER A 60 10.13 -5.32 -16.22
N ILE A 61 11.14 -4.78 -15.56
CA ILE A 61 11.90 -5.51 -14.54
C ILE A 61 11.29 -5.12 -13.20
N ASP A 62 10.47 -6.02 -12.64
CA ASP A 62 9.91 -5.82 -11.32
C ASP A 62 10.79 -6.48 -10.27
N ARG A 63 10.93 -5.76 -9.15
CA ARG A 63 11.65 -6.21 -7.98
C ARG A 63 10.83 -5.91 -6.75
N TRP A 64 10.97 -6.75 -5.76
CA TRP A 64 10.42 -6.49 -4.45
C TRP A 64 11.01 -5.19 -3.87
N ARG A 65 10.14 -4.29 -3.39
CA ARG A 65 10.59 -3.01 -2.84
C ARG A 65 11.35 -3.24 -1.54
N ASN A 66 12.59 -2.74 -1.45
CA ASN A 66 13.30 -2.71 -0.18
C ASN A 66 12.59 -1.70 0.76
N PRO A 67 12.35 -2.04 2.04
CA PRO A 67 11.59 -1.21 2.98
C PRO A 67 12.18 0.20 3.22
N ASP A 68 13.43 0.47 2.83
CA ASP A 68 14.14 1.73 3.08
C ASP A 68 14.07 2.77 1.93
N GLU A 69 13.38 2.51 0.80
CA GLU A 69 13.20 3.51 -0.28
C GLU A 69 12.11 4.56 0.03
N SER A 70 11.67 4.68 1.28
CA SER A 70 10.86 5.79 1.76
C SER A 70 11.78 6.96 2.18
N LYS A 71 12.06 7.86 1.24
CA LYS A 71 12.65 9.21 1.41
C LYS A 71 13.35 9.51 2.75
N GLY A 72 14.54 8.94 2.97
CA GLY A 72 15.52 9.43 3.93
C GLY A 72 16.32 10.61 3.35
N ARG A 73 16.57 11.64 4.16
CA ARG A 73 17.32 12.84 3.76
C ARG A 73 18.70 12.50 3.15
N ARG A 74 19.08 13.25 2.10
CA ARG A 74 20.37 13.21 1.38
C ARG A 74 21.57 13.08 2.33
N GLY A 75 22.55 12.25 1.97
CA GLY A 75 23.92 12.47 2.45
C GLY A 75 24.88 11.29 2.61
N HIS A 76 24.42 10.03 2.62
CA HIS A 76 25.35 8.89 2.71
C HIS A 76 24.93 7.74 1.79
N PRO A 77 25.88 7.10 1.08
CA PRO A 77 25.62 5.82 0.45
C PRO A 77 25.45 4.80 1.58
N LYS A 78 24.20 4.50 1.95
CA LYS A 78 23.94 3.37 2.85
C LYS A 78 24.34 2.10 2.10
N LYS A 79 25.09 1.21 2.76
CA LYS A 79 25.22 -0.20 2.33
C LYS A 79 23.82 -0.72 2.00
N PRO A 80 23.60 -1.47 0.91
CA PRO A 80 22.28 -1.98 0.58
C PRO A 80 21.82 -2.88 1.73
N LEU A 81 20.92 -2.36 2.56
CA LEU A 81 20.28 -3.17 3.59
C LEU A 81 19.21 -3.99 2.87
N ILE A 82 19.56 -5.24 2.56
CA ILE A 82 18.66 -6.22 1.97
C ILE A 82 17.44 -6.37 2.89
N ASP A 83 16.24 -6.14 2.34
CA ASP A 83 14.92 -6.29 2.97
C ASP A 83 14.92 -7.39 4.04
N PRO A 84 14.77 -7.06 5.34
CA PRO A 84 13.99 -7.72 6.39
C PRO A 84 13.59 -9.18 6.32
N VAL A 85 13.00 -9.58 5.20
CA VAL A 85 12.19 -10.80 5.07
C VAL A 85 12.54 -11.59 3.81
N ARG A 86 13.07 -10.93 2.76
CA ARG A 86 13.27 -11.57 1.45
C ARG A 86 14.68 -12.10 1.25
N LYS A 87 14.80 -13.38 0.83
CA LYS A 87 16.07 -13.98 0.37
C LYS A 87 16.51 -13.40 -0.98
N THR A 88 15.56 -12.95 -1.80
CA THR A 88 15.80 -12.33 -3.10
C THR A 88 14.84 -11.16 -3.32
N ASN A 89 15.30 -10.12 -4.02
CA ASN A 89 14.39 -9.07 -4.49
C ASN A 89 13.69 -9.45 -5.81
N VAL A 90 13.84 -10.70 -6.23
CA VAL A 90 13.28 -11.24 -7.47
C VAL A 90 11.91 -11.82 -7.17
N LEU A 91 10.93 -11.51 -8.01
CA LEU A 91 9.58 -12.05 -7.89
C LEU A 91 9.57 -13.51 -8.36
N SER A 92 8.64 -14.33 -7.86
CA SER A 92 8.46 -15.67 -8.43
C SER A 92 7.97 -15.54 -9.88
N PRO A 93 8.36 -16.45 -10.81
CA PRO A 93 7.95 -16.35 -12.21
C PRO A 93 6.42 -16.29 -12.38
N GLY A 94 5.67 -17.04 -11.57
CA GLY A 94 4.21 -17.00 -11.56
C GLY A 94 3.66 -15.61 -11.19
N LEU A 95 4.20 -15.00 -10.13
CA LEU A 95 3.79 -13.65 -9.72
C LEU A 95 4.20 -12.58 -10.74
N GLN A 96 5.38 -12.71 -11.34
CA GLN A 96 5.86 -11.81 -12.38
C GLN A 96 4.96 -11.84 -13.62
N ASN A 97 4.54 -13.04 -14.05
CA ASN A 97 3.60 -13.20 -15.16
C ASN A 97 2.23 -12.57 -14.84
N ILE A 98 1.71 -12.78 -13.62
CA ILE A 98 0.46 -12.13 -13.19
C ILE A 98 0.59 -10.61 -13.29
N LEU A 99 1.71 -10.04 -12.83
CA LEU A 99 1.97 -8.60 -12.88
C LEU A 99 2.08 -8.06 -14.30
N TRP A 100 2.73 -8.78 -15.23
CA TRP A 100 2.84 -8.36 -16.63
C TRP A 100 1.51 -8.33 -17.36
N GLU A 101 0.57 -9.18 -16.98
CA GLU A 101 -0.77 -9.21 -17.58
C GLU A 101 -1.77 -8.27 -16.86
N GLN A 102 -1.36 -7.57 -15.80
CA GLN A 102 -2.21 -6.55 -15.18
C GLN A 102 -2.23 -5.24 -15.99
N PRO A 103 -3.40 -4.59 -16.13
CA PRO A 103 -3.47 -3.27 -16.74
C PRO A 103 -2.78 -2.21 -15.86
N PRO A 104 -2.30 -1.10 -16.44
CA PRO A 104 -1.69 0.00 -15.67
C PRO A 104 -2.57 0.51 -14.52
N ALA A 105 -3.90 0.51 -14.68
CA ALA A 105 -4.88 0.89 -13.67
C ALA A 105 -4.78 0.07 -12.37
N SER A 106 -4.28 -1.16 -12.42
CA SER A 106 -4.05 -2.02 -11.26
C SER A 106 -2.79 -1.64 -10.47
N SER A 107 -2.35 -0.39 -10.56
CA SER A 107 -1.23 0.15 -9.78
C SER A 107 -1.47 1.61 -9.40
N ASP A 108 -0.98 2.04 -8.24
CA ASP A 108 -1.14 3.41 -7.72
C ASP A 108 -0.43 4.47 -8.57
N LYS A 109 0.67 4.10 -9.24
CA LYS A 109 1.44 4.99 -10.12
C LYS A 109 1.06 4.88 -11.60
N HIS A 110 0.23 3.91 -11.97
CA HIS A 110 -0.17 3.64 -13.35
C HIS A 110 1.02 3.40 -14.31
N VAL A 111 2.05 2.70 -13.82
CA VAL A 111 3.21 2.32 -14.64
C VAL A 111 2.93 0.96 -15.27
N ALA A 112 2.95 0.90 -16.59
CA ALA A 112 2.70 -0.34 -17.33
C ALA A 112 3.77 -1.40 -17.00
N ALA A 113 3.34 -2.60 -16.67
CA ALA A 113 4.22 -3.77 -16.54
C ALA A 113 4.65 -4.29 -17.93
N LYS A 114 3.75 -4.18 -18.90
CA LYS A 114 3.92 -4.61 -20.28
C LYS A 114 3.53 -3.45 -21.21
N LEU A 115 4.48 -3.03 -22.05
CA LEU A 115 4.26 -2.03 -23.10
C LEU A 115 4.22 -2.74 -24.44
N THR A 116 3.07 -2.74 -25.10
CA THR A 116 2.93 -3.28 -26.45
C THR A 116 2.88 -2.10 -27.42
N LEU A 117 3.88 -2.00 -28.30
CA LEU A 117 4.07 -0.83 -29.18
C LEU A 117 4.37 -1.23 -30.62
N CYS A 118 4.15 -0.30 -31.55
CA CYS A 118 4.72 -0.31 -32.89
C CYS A 118 5.09 1.10 -33.34
N VAL A 119 5.82 1.23 -34.46
CA VAL A 119 6.20 2.54 -35.03
C VAL A 119 4.94 3.32 -35.43
N GLY A 120 4.96 4.63 -35.20
CA GLY A 120 3.86 5.57 -35.47
C GLY A 120 2.79 5.63 -34.37
N MET A 121 2.83 4.74 -33.38
CA MET A 121 1.77 4.63 -32.38
C MET A 121 1.73 5.86 -31.45
N PRO A 122 0.53 6.40 -31.13
CA PRO A 122 0.39 7.53 -30.22
C PRO A 122 0.62 7.10 -28.77
N VAL A 123 1.50 7.84 -28.08
CA VAL A 123 1.86 7.65 -26.68
C VAL A 123 1.81 8.97 -25.92
N MET A 124 1.75 8.88 -24.59
CA MET A 124 1.79 10.01 -23.68
C MET A 124 2.87 9.77 -22.62
N LEU A 125 3.73 10.77 -22.41
CA LEU A 125 4.76 10.73 -21.38
C LEU A 125 4.12 10.77 -19.98
N LYS A 126 4.65 9.98 -19.05
CA LYS A 126 4.16 9.91 -17.66
C LYS A 126 5.14 10.50 -16.64
N HIS A 127 6.30 10.95 -17.10
CA HIS A 127 7.35 11.53 -16.28
C HIS A 127 7.84 12.89 -16.82
N ASN A 128 8.47 13.69 -15.97
CA ASN A 128 9.16 14.91 -16.36
C ASN A 128 10.65 14.60 -16.47
N ASP A 129 11.12 14.28 -17.67
CA ASP A 129 12.52 13.90 -17.90
C ASP A 129 13.41 15.14 -18.08
N ALA A 130 13.03 16.04 -19.00
CA ALA A 130 13.77 17.26 -19.29
C ALA A 130 12.78 18.35 -19.75
N THR A 131 12.40 19.23 -18.84
CA THR A 131 11.38 20.27 -19.09
C THR A 131 11.82 21.27 -20.16
N GLU A 132 13.12 21.54 -20.24
CA GLU A 132 13.77 22.39 -21.22
C GLU A 132 13.74 21.79 -22.63
N CYS A 133 13.56 20.47 -22.76
CA CYS A 133 13.38 19.75 -24.02
C CYS A 133 11.90 19.38 -24.25
N CYS A 134 10.97 20.01 -23.53
CA CYS A 134 9.54 19.73 -23.61
C CYS A 134 9.16 18.26 -23.29
N MET A 135 10.05 17.51 -22.62
CA MET A 135 9.81 16.14 -22.18
C MET A 135 9.10 16.15 -20.83
N THR A 136 7.84 16.61 -20.85
CA THR A 136 7.03 16.81 -19.65
C THR A 136 5.93 15.77 -19.54
N LYS A 137 5.53 15.45 -18.31
CA LYS A 137 4.41 14.58 -18.00
C LYS A 137 3.14 15.09 -18.70
N GLY A 138 2.53 14.19 -19.46
CA GLY A 138 1.36 14.44 -20.28
C GLY A 138 1.70 14.83 -21.73
N ALA A 139 2.94 15.16 -22.09
CA ALA A 139 3.27 15.48 -23.48
C ALA A 139 2.86 14.32 -24.39
N GLU A 140 2.19 14.65 -25.50
CA GLU A 140 1.76 13.67 -26.49
C GLU A 140 2.88 13.47 -27.50
N ALA A 141 3.07 12.23 -27.91
CA ALA A 141 4.13 11.87 -28.84
C ALA A 141 3.73 10.68 -29.71
N THR A 142 4.50 10.44 -30.75
CA THR A 142 4.37 9.27 -31.63
C THR A 142 5.65 8.45 -31.58
N VAL A 143 5.53 7.12 -31.51
CA VAL A 143 6.69 6.21 -31.47
C VAL A 143 7.45 6.30 -32.80
N VAL A 144 8.77 6.49 -32.74
CA VAL A 144 9.65 6.54 -33.92
C VAL A 144 10.46 5.25 -34.02
N SER A 145 11.13 4.87 -32.94
CA SER A 145 11.96 3.66 -32.85
C SER A 145 12.27 3.36 -31.39
N TRP A 146 12.99 2.28 -31.13
CA TRP A 146 13.41 1.91 -29.78
C TRP A 146 14.69 1.09 -29.79
N GLN A 147 15.33 1.03 -28.63
CA GLN A 147 16.41 0.11 -28.32
C GLN A 147 15.93 -0.88 -27.27
N THR A 148 16.40 -2.13 -27.38
CA THR A 148 16.02 -3.22 -26.49
C THR A 148 17.22 -3.87 -25.83
N SER A 149 17.00 -4.45 -24.67
CA SER A 149 17.92 -5.37 -24.02
C SER A 149 17.21 -6.66 -23.64
N LYS A 150 18.00 -7.70 -23.32
CA LYS A 150 17.48 -8.93 -22.74
C LYS A 150 17.45 -8.79 -21.23
N GLY A 151 16.27 -8.94 -20.64
CA GLY A 151 16.04 -8.84 -19.21
C GLY A 151 16.57 -10.05 -18.43
N PRO A 152 16.54 -9.98 -17.08
CA PRO A 152 17.06 -11.03 -16.19
C PRO A 152 16.39 -12.40 -16.35
N GLU A 153 15.16 -12.44 -16.85
CA GLU A 153 14.35 -13.65 -17.08
C GLU A 153 14.31 -14.02 -18.57
N GLY A 154 15.16 -13.39 -19.38
CA GLY A 154 15.21 -13.58 -20.83
C GLY A 154 14.14 -12.82 -21.62
N GLN A 155 13.28 -12.06 -20.93
CA GLN A 155 12.24 -11.23 -21.53
C GLN A 155 12.81 -10.02 -22.30
N LEU A 156 12.06 -9.51 -23.27
CA LEU A 156 12.45 -8.31 -24.02
C LEU A 156 12.17 -7.06 -23.18
N VAL A 157 13.20 -6.26 -22.90
CA VAL A 157 13.09 -5.02 -22.11
C VAL A 157 13.32 -3.80 -23.01
N LEU A 158 12.52 -2.76 -22.79
CA LEU A 158 12.64 -1.49 -23.50
C LEU A 158 13.68 -0.60 -22.79
N GLU A 159 14.82 -0.37 -23.44
CA GLU A 159 15.92 0.44 -22.90
C GLU A 159 15.67 1.93 -23.10
N THR A 160 15.41 2.29 -24.35
CA THR A 160 15.20 3.67 -24.77
C THR A 160 14.13 3.68 -25.85
N LEU A 161 13.12 4.50 -25.66
CA LEU A 161 12.06 4.75 -26.63
C LEU A 161 12.29 6.10 -27.28
N PHE A 162 12.46 6.14 -28.60
CA PHE A 162 12.51 7.39 -29.35
C PHE A 162 11.09 7.78 -29.76
N VAL A 163 10.66 8.96 -29.33
CA VAL A 163 9.33 9.48 -29.63
C VAL A 163 9.42 10.86 -30.27
N LYS A 164 8.54 11.14 -31.22
CA LYS A 164 8.38 12.47 -31.81
C LYS A 164 7.28 13.21 -31.07
N LEU A 165 7.62 14.30 -30.37
CA LEU A 165 6.66 15.14 -29.66
C LEU A 165 5.66 15.79 -30.62
N VAL A 166 4.39 15.79 -30.24
CA VAL A 166 3.30 16.41 -31.00
C VAL A 166 3.09 17.84 -30.50
N ASN A 167 3.27 18.81 -31.40
CA ASN A 167 3.08 20.24 -31.13
C ASN A 167 3.75 20.73 -29.83
N PRO A 168 5.06 20.49 -29.61
CA PRO A 168 5.73 20.98 -28.43
C PRO A 168 5.74 22.52 -28.40
N PRO A 169 5.76 23.16 -27.21
CA PRO A 169 5.76 24.62 -27.09
C PRO A 169 6.90 25.34 -27.83
N LYS A 170 8.02 24.63 -28.06
CA LYS A 170 9.15 25.08 -28.88
C LYS A 170 9.71 23.89 -29.65
N ASN A 171 10.34 24.15 -30.79
CA ASN A 171 11.03 23.10 -31.55
C ASN A 171 12.21 22.55 -30.73
N VAL A 172 12.30 21.23 -30.62
CA VAL A 172 13.34 20.53 -29.86
C VAL A 172 14.27 19.84 -30.86
N LYS A 173 15.57 20.16 -30.81
CA LYS A 173 16.59 19.53 -31.66
C LYS A 173 17.73 19.02 -30.80
N LEU A 174 17.84 17.70 -30.71
CA LEU A 174 18.97 17.04 -30.06
C LEU A 174 20.00 16.63 -31.12
N PRO A 175 21.32 16.79 -30.87
CA PRO A 175 22.36 16.35 -31.79
C PRO A 175 22.18 14.87 -32.17
N GLY A 176 22.22 14.58 -33.48
CA GLY A 176 22.05 13.22 -34.00
C GLY A 176 20.59 12.74 -34.12
N LEU A 177 19.60 13.51 -33.69
CA LEU A 177 18.18 13.15 -33.82
C LEU A 177 17.40 14.10 -34.74
N PRO A 178 16.32 13.63 -35.40
CA PRO A 178 15.41 14.50 -36.13
C PRO A 178 14.70 15.52 -35.22
N ASP A 179 14.09 16.53 -35.85
CA ASP A 179 13.35 17.57 -35.12
C ASP A 179 12.19 16.98 -34.31
N ASN A 180 12.10 17.42 -33.06
CA ASN A 180 11.15 17.00 -32.03
C ASN A 180 11.23 15.52 -31.63
N VAL A 181 12.27 14.81 -32.04
CA VAL A 181 12.52 13.43 -31.61
C VAL A 181 13.38 13.43 -30.35
N VAL A 182 12.87 12.79 -29.30
CA VAL A 182 13.51 12.74 -27.98
C VAL A 182 13.61 11.29 -27.48
N PRO A 183 14.70 10.92 -26.79
CA PRO A 183 14.84 9.61 -26.15
C PRO A 183 14.19 9.59 -24.77
N ILE A 184 13.37 8.59 -24.49
CA ILE A 184 12.80 8.32 -23.16
C ILE A 184 13.42 7.03 -22.63
N THR A 185 14.16 7.14 -21.54
CA THR A 185 14.81 6.00 -20.88
C THR A 185 13.92 5.41 -19.79
N ARG A 186 14.25 4.20 -19.37
CA ARG A 186 13.58 3.53 -18.25
C ARG A 186 13.88 4.18 -16.91
N HIS A 187 12.92 4.10 -16.00
CA HIS A 187 13.02 4.60 -14.64
C HIS A 187 12.48 3.57 -13.65
N THR A 188 13.19 3.39 -12.54
CA THR A 188 12.71 2.59 -11.42
C THR A 188 11.70 3.40 -10.60
N THR A 189 10.45 2.93 -10.58
CA THR A 189 9.34 3.54 -9.83
C THR A 189 8.82 2.61 -8.75
N ALA A 190 8.87 3.06 -7.49
CA ALA A 190 8.19 2.38 -6.39
C ALA A 190 6.67 2.44 -6.58
N THR A 191 6.04 1.27 -6.68
CA THR A 191 4.66 1.09 -7.14
C THR A 191 3.94 0.07 -6.24
N MET A 192 2.74 0.43 -5.78
CA MET A 192 1.82 -0.50 -5.15
C MET A 192 0.93 -1.11 -6.23
N CYS A 193 0.94 -2.44 -6.37
CA CYS A 193 0.15 -3.18 -7.34
C CYS A 193 -0.98 -3.94 -6.65
N TYR A 194 -2.13 -3.99 -7.31
CA TYR A 194 -3.32 -4.72 -6.89
C TYR A 194 -3.43 -5.99 -7.74
N LEU A 195 -3.47 -7.15 -7.07
CA LEU A 195 -3.58 -8.46 -7.72
C LEU A 195 -5.05 -8.84 -7.95
N PRO A 196 -5.35 -9.80 -8.85
CA PRO A 196 -6.73 -10.24 -9.11
C PRO A 196 -7.50 -10.81 -7.91
N ASN A 197 -6.78 -11.18 -6.84
CA ASN A 197 -7.35 -11.65 -5.57
C ASN A 197 -7.46 -10.51 -4.53
N ASP A 198 -7.44 -9.25 -4.98
CA ASP A 198 -7.49 -8.03 -4.17
C ASP A 198 -6.30 -7.82 -3.21
N ASN A 199 -5.30 -8.71 -3.23
CA ASN A 199 -4.08 -8.51 -2.47
C ASN A 199 -3.25 -7.35 -3.02
N GLN A 200 -2.62 -6.61 -2.12
CA GLN A 200 -1.76 -5.49 -2.47
C GLN A 200 -0.30 -5.84 -2.25
N ILE A 201 0.53 -5.54 -3.24
CA ILE A 201 1.97 -5.80 -3.17
C ILE A 201 2.79 -4.58 -3.56
N SER A 202 3.82 -4.30 -2.78
CA SER A 202 4.73 -3.16 -2.98
C SER A 202 6.00 -3.62 -3.71
N ILE A 203 6.22 -3.10 -4.92
CA ILE A 203 7.35 -3.43 -5.79
C ILE A 203 8.08 -2.16 -6.25
N SER A 204 9.31 -2.30 -6.71
CA SER A 204 9.98 -1.36 -7.59
C SER A 204 9.88 -1.87 -9.03
N ARG A 205 9.38 -1.04 -9.94
CA ARG A 205 9.17 -1.36 -11.34
C ARG A 205 10.10 -0.52 -12.20
N ASP A 206 11.03 -1.15 -12.91
CA ASP A 206 11.90 -0.48 -13.90
C ASP A 206 11.28 -0.62 -15.30
N GLN A 207 10.84 0.51 -15.87
CA GLN A 207 10.20 0.59 -17.19
C GLN A 207 10.26 2.03 -17.75
N VAL A 208 10.18 2.16 -19.08
CA VAL A 208 9.96 3.46 -19.75
C VAL A 208 8.59 4.02 -19.35
N LEU A 209 8.56 5.26 -18.86
CA LEU A 209 7.36 5.88 -18.29
C LEU A 209 6.48 6.54 -19.36
N VAL A 210 5.89 5.72 -20.22
CA VAL A 210 4.87 6.12 -21.21
C VAL A 210 3.61 5.27 -21.08
N LEU A 211 2.49 5.79 -21.58
CA LEU A 211 1.27 5.00 -21.84
C LEU A 211 0.79 5.26 -23.27
N LEU A 212 0.05 4.31 -23.84
CA LEU A 212 -0.69 4.54 -25.07
C LEU A 212 -1.65 5.73 -24.92
N ASN A 213 -1.87 6.46 -26.01
CA ASN A 213 -2.70 7.66 -26.02
C ASN A 213 -3.87 7.56 -27.02
N PHE A 214 -4.55 6.42 -27.07
CA PHE A 214 -5.87 6.30 -27.69
C PHE A 214 -6.99 6.68 -26.73
N ALA A 215 -6.70 6.67 -25.43
CA ALA A 215 -7.53 7.27 -24.39
C ALA A 215 -6.67 7.92 -23.31
N MET A 216 -7.27 8.88 -22.60
CA MET A 216 -6.71 9.53 -21.42
C MET A 216 -7.81 9.76 -20.39
N THR A 217 -7.44 9.95 -19.13
CA THR A 217 -8.44 10.33 -18.11
C THR A 217 -8.78 11.81 -18.19
N ASP A 218 -9.97 12.19 -17.71
CA ASP A 218 -10.38 13.58 -17.52
C ASP A 218 -9.35 14.40 -16.74
N TYR A 219 -8.78 13.84 -15.68
CA TYR A 219 -7.67 14.43 -14.93
C TYR A 219 -6.43 14.66 -15.80
N SER A 220 -6.05 13.69 -16.63
CA SER A 220 -4.89 13.81 -17.53
C SER A 220 -5.12 14.82 -18.67
N SER A 221 -6.38 15.12 -18.98
CA SER A 221 -6.75 16.07 -20.04
C SER A 221 -6.71 17.54 -19.60
N GLN A 222 -6.63 17.82 -18.30
CA GLN A 222 -6.75 19.17 -17.74
C GLN A 222 -5.71 20.16 -18.32
N GLY A 223 -6.11 21.44 -18.43
CA GLY A 223 -5.22 22.53 -18.87
C GLY A 223 -4.92 22.52 -20.36
N ARG A 224 -5.71 21.82 -21.18
CA ARG A 224 -5.50 21.71 -22.63
C ARG A 224 -6.72 22.11 -23.43
N THR A 225 -6.48 22.79 -24.54
CA THR A 225 -7.46 23.01 -25.59
C THR A 225 -7.16 22.05 -26.74
N ARG A 226 -8.18 21.32 -27.19
CA ARG A 226 -8.10 20.29 -28.21
C ARG A 226 -9.01 20.68 -29.38
N PRO A 227 -8.47 20.77 -30.62
CA PRO A 227 -9.29 21.01 -31.81
C PRO A 227 -10.34 19.91 -32.00
N ASP A 228 -9.95 18.67 -31.72
CA ASP A 228 -10.78 17.47 -31.77
C ASP A 228 -10.81 16.82 -30.39
N ASN A 229 -12.01 16.71 -29.82
CA ASN A 229 -12.24 16.28 -28.46
C ASN A 229 -13.30 15.16 -28.42
N VAL A 230 -12.81 13.93 -28.32
CA VAL A 230 -13.67 12.76 -28.13
C VAL A 230 -13.78 12.47 -26.63
N VAL A 231 -15.00 12.31 -26.12
CA VAL A 231 -15.27 12.16 -24.68
C VAL A 231 -16.26 11.03 -24.42
N ASP A 232 -16.05 10.26 -23.36
CA ASP A 232 -17.03 9.34 -22.79
C ASP A 232 -17.52 9.88 -21.45
N LEU A 233 -18.76 10.38 -21.44
CA LEU A 233 -19.38 11.01 -20.28
C LEU A 233 -20.17 10.02 -19.40
N ASN A 234 -20.42 8.80 -19.87
CA ASN A 234 -21.34 7.88 -19.19
C ASN A 234 -20.85 7.46 -17.80
N SER A 235 -19.52 7.40 -17.62
CA SER A 235 -18.88 7.08 -16.34
C SER A 235 -18.39 8.30 -15.57
N CYS A 236 -18.67 9.50 -16.07
CA CYS A 236 -18.53 10.73 -15.30
C CYS A 236 -19.73 10.83 -14.35
N HIS A 237 -19.49 11.08 -13.05
CA HIS A 237 -20.56 11.15 -12.04
C HIS A 237 -20.69 12.53 -11.39
N THR A 238 -19.79 13.47 -11.74
CA THR A 238 -19.74 14.80 -11.14
C THR A 238 -19.80 15.88 -12.20
N HIS A 239 -20.39 17.03 -11.85
CA HIS A 239 -20.41 18.21 -12.70
C HIS A 239 -18.99 18.61 -13.14
N GLN A 240 -18.01 18.52 -12.24
CA GLN A 240 -16.61 18.85 -12.53
C GLN A 240 -16.01 17.93 -13.59
N SER A 241 -16.31 16.62 -13.58
CA SER A 241 -15.81 15.68 -14.57
C SER A 241 -16.41 15.98 -15.95
N TYR A 242 -17.72 16.22 -16.05
CA TYR A 242 -18.38 16.67 -17.29
C TYR A 242 -17.77 17.96 -17.83
N TYR A 243 -17.64 18.96 -16.96
CA TYR A 243 -17.05 20.24 -17.32
C TYR A 243 -15.61 20.05 -17.81
N THR A 244 -14.81 19.26 -17.10
CA THR A 244 -13.41 18.97 -17.46
C THR A 244 -13.31 18.31 -18.83
N CYS A 245 -14.14 17.30 -19.12
CA CYS A 245 -14.14 16.62 -20.42
C CYS A 245 -14.56 17.57 -21.56
N LEU A 246 -15.68 18.28 -21.39
CA LEU A 246 -16.27 19.09 -22.47
C LEU A 246 -15.50 20.39 -22.73
N SER A 247 -14.98 21.04 -21.67
CA SER A 247 -14.23 22.31 -21.78
C SER A 247 -12.84 22.18 -22.40
N ARG A 248 -12.40 20.97 -22.79
CA ARG A 248 -11.20 20.80 -23.61
C ARG A 248 -11.47 21.11 -25.08
N SER A 249 -12.71 21.05 -25.54
CA SER A 249 -12.99 21.24 -26.95
C SER A 249 -12.87 22.70 -27.36
N ALA A 250 -12.18 22.97 -28.47
CA ALA A 250 -12.10 24.31 -29.06
C ALA A 250 -13.40 24.68 -29.80
N THR A 251 -14.16 23.70 -30.31
CA THR A 251 -15.34 23.94 -31.14
C THR A 251 -16.43 22.88 -30.93
N ALA A 252 -17.68 23.25 -31.21
CA ALA A 252 -18.80 22.31 -31.26
C ALA A 252 -18.53 21.14 -32.24
N ALA A 253 -18.04 21.46 -33.45
CA ALA A 253 -17.78 20.48 -34.50
C ALA A 253 -16.69 19.46 -34.14
N GLY A 254 -15.69 19.88 -33.35
CA GLY A 254 -14.62 19.03 -32.84
C GLY A 254 -15.04 18.10 -31.70
N THR A 255 -16.25 18.25 -31.14
CA THR A 255 -16.67 17.47 -29.96
C THR A 255 -17.41 16.19 -30.35
N ILE A 256 -16.98 15.00 -29.95
CA ILE A 256 -17.77 13.77 -30.10
C ILE A 256 -17.99 13.13 -28.74
N ILE A 257 -19.24 12.82 -28.40
CA ILE A 257 -19.59 12.06 -27.20
C ILE A 257 -19.77 10.60 -27.62
N VAL A 258 -18.99 9.68 -27.04
CA VAL A 258 -18.95 8.28 -27.48
C VAL A 258 -20.29 7.58 -27.34
N GLN A 259 -21.05 7.89 -26.29
CA GLN A 259 -22.31 7.24 -25.95
C GLN A 259 -23.23 8.17 -25.13
N GLY A 260 -24.37 7.64 -24.67
CA GLY A 260 -25.30 8.39 -23.82
C GLY A 260 -24.67 8.92 -22.53
N PHE A 261 -25.27 9.96 -21.96
CA PHE A 261 -24.83 10.62 -20.73
C PHE A 261 -26.04 11.00 -19.88
N ASP A 262 -25.86 11.17 -18.56
CA ASP A 262 -26.91 11.59 -17.64
C ASP A 262 -27.08 13.12 -17.67
N PRO A 263 -28.21 13.66 -18.19
CA PRO A 263 -28.45 15.09 -18.21
C PRO A 263 -28.46 15.72 -16.81
N LYS A 264 -28.81 14.96 -15.76
CA LYS A 264 -28.91 15.46 -14.38
C LYS A 264 -27.56 15.92 -13.85
N VAL A 265 -26.45 15.32 -14.29
CA VAL A 265 -25.10 15.72 -13.84
C VAL A 265 -24.73 17.12 -14.34
N ILE A 266 -25.26 17.51 -15.52
CA ILE A 266 -25.07 18.84 -16.09
C ILE A 266 -26.06 19.83 -15.48
N THR A 267 -27.33 19.44 -15.33
CA THR A 267 -28.39 20.34 -14.84
C THR A 267 -28.45 20.46 -13.32
N GLY A 268 -27.77 19.59 -12.58
CA GLY A 268 -27.74 19.58 -11.11
C GLY A 268 -26.92 20.71 -10.48
N GLY A 269 -26.19 21.48 -11.29
CA GLY A 269 -25.42 22.63 -10.84
C GLY A 269 -24.08 22.29 -10.19
N ALA A 270 -23.34 23.34 -9.81
CA ALA A 270 -22.10 23.21 -9.06
C ALA A 270 -22.36 22.76 -7.61
N SER A 271 -21.41 22.05 -7.01
CA SER A 271 -21.49 21.66 -5.60
C SER A 271 -21.59 22.87 -4.68
N GLY A 272 -22.16 22.69 -3.48
CA GLY A 272 -22.31 23.77 -2.49
C GLY A 272 -20.99 24.49 -2.18
N TYR A 273 -19.92 23.72 -1.95
CA TYR A 273 -18.57 24.27 -1.72
C TYR A 273 -18.04 25.10 -2.90
N LEU A 274 -18.24 24.63 -4.14
CA LEU A 274 -17.78 25.36 -5.32
C LEU A 274 -18.61 26.64 -5.55
N ARG A 275 -19.92 26.58 -5.30
CA ARG A 275 -20.78 27.77 -5.30
C ARG A 275 -20.32 28.78 -4.27
N GLN A 276 -20.00 28.34 -3.06
CA GLN A 276 -19.49 29.20 -1.99
C GLN A 276 -18.17 29.86 -2.39
N GLU A 277 -17.22 29.10 -2.94
CA GLU A 277 -15.94 29.65 -3.41
C GLU A 277 -16.17 30.76 -4.46
N PHE A 278 -17.05 30.55 -5.43
CA PHE A 278 -17.38 31.60 -6.40
C PHE A 278 -18.05 32.82 -5.76
N ARG A 279 -18.99 32.63 -4.82
CA ARG A 279 -19.63 33.74 -4.08
C ARG A 279 -18.58 34.56 -3.31
N GLU A 280 -17.63 33.90 -2.67
CA GLU A 280 -16.53 34.56 -1.95
C GLU A 280 -15.60 35.33 -2.89
N LEU A 281 -15.31 34.79 -4.08
CA LEU A 281 -14.54 35.49 -5.11
C LEU A 281 -15.25 36.76 -5.61
N GLU A 282 -16.57 36.73 -5.79
CA GLU A 282 -17.36 37.93 -6.16
C GLU A 282 -17.30 39.02 -5.08
N ILE A 283 -17.29 38.64 -3.79
CA ILE A 283 -17.08 39.60 -2.69
C ILE A 283 -15.67 40.20 -2.75
N LEU A 284 -14.64 39.38 -3.00
CA LEU A 284 -13.27 39.87 -3.11
C LEU A 284 -13.08 40.80 -4.32
N ASP A 285 -13.73 40.50 -5.44
CA ASP A 285 -13.74 41.38 -6.62
C ASP A 285 -14.38 42.74 -6.27
N GLU A 286 -15.52 42.73 -5.60
CA GLU A 286 -16.20 43.95 -5.16
C GLU A 286 -15.37 44.77 -4.17
N ILE A 287 -14.74 44.12 -3.18
CA ILE A 287 -13.80 44.78 -2.25
C ILE A 287 -12.67 45.44 -3.04
N THR A 288 -12.13 44.74 -4.05
CA THR A 288 -11.03 45.23 -4.89
C THR A 288 -11.47 46.45 -5.69
N ARG A 289 -12.66 46.40 -6.31
CA ARG A 289 -13.28 47.52 -7.04
C ARG A 289 -13.50 48.74 -6.13
N MET A 290 -14.14 48.55 -4.98
CA MET A 290 -14.41 49.64 -4.03
C MET A 290 -13.12 50.25 -3.47
N ARG A 291 -12.07 49.44 -3.27
CA ARG A 291 -10.76 49.96 -2.86
C ARG A 291 -10.13 50.82 -3.95
N TYR A 292 -10.19 50.37 -5.20
CA TYR A 292 -9.69 51.12 -6.36
C TYR A 292 -10.42 52.46 -6.54
N GLU A 293 -11.73 52.46 -6.40
CA GLU A 293 -12.59 53.65 -6.47
C GLU A 293 -12.54 54.54 -5.21
N LYS A 294 -11.74 54.17 -4.19
CA LYS A 294 -11.66 54.85 -2.89
C LYS A 294 -13.00 54.95 -2.14
N LEU A 295 -13.90 53.99 -2.37
CA LEU A 295 -15.20 53.86 -1.71
C LEU A 295 -15.19 52.85 -0.55
N LEU A 296 -14.11 52.07 -0.40
CA LEU A 296 -13.96 51.10 0.68
C LEU A 296 -13.55 51.79 1.98
N PRO A 297 -14.27 51.60 3.11
CA PRO A 297 -13.89 52.15 4.40
C PRO A 297 -12.49 51.73 4.87
N ASN A 298 -11.78 52.63 5.55
CA ASN A 298 -10.41 52.41 6.05
C ASN A 298 -10.29 51.27 7.07
N HIS A 299 -11.38 50.85 7.71
CA HIS A 299 -11.35 49.74 8.66
C HIS A 299 -11.37 48.36 7.97
N ILE A 300 -11.73 48.29 6.67
CA ILE A 300 -11.71 47.04 5.91
C ILE A 300 -10.30 46.78 5.36
N THR A 301 -9.48 46.12 6.17
CA THR A 301 -8.06 45.89 5.93
C THR A 301 -7.66 44.45 6.24
N GLY A 302 -6.61 43.98 5.56
CA GLY A 302 -6.09 42.64 5.76
C GLY A 302 -5.49 42.04 4.50
N ASN A 303 -4.68 41.00 4.70
CA ASN A 303 -3.94 40.31 3.63
C ASN A 303 -4.52 38.91 3.32
N ARG A 304 -5.61 38.51 4.00
CA ARG A 304 -6.18 37.17 3.89
C ARG A 304 -7.65 37.25 3.46
N ARG A 305 -8.09 36.24 2.70
CA ARG A 305 -9.47 36.08 2.22
C ARG A 305 -10.49 36.17 3.36
N ASN A 306 -10.33 35.36 4.41
CA ASN A 306 -11.31 35.26 5.50
C ASN A 306 -11.50 36.60 6.23
N SER A 307 -10.42 37.29 6.58
CA SER A 307 -10.50 38.56 7.31
C SER A 307 -11.18 39.67 6.50
N LEU A 308 -10.85 39.78 5.21
CA LEU A 308 -11.43 40.80 4.32
C LEU A 308 -12.91 40.55 4.08
N ILE A 309 -13.30 39.32 3.74
CA ILE A 309 -14.70 38.97 3.49
C ILE A 309 -15.53 39.21 4.77
N ARG A 310 -15.03 38.81 5.95
CA ARG A 310 -15.74 39.03 7.21
C ARG A 310 -15.97 40.50 7.51
N GLN A 311 -14.92 41.34 7.47
CA GLN A 311 -15.07 42.78 7.74
C GLN A 311 -16.02 43.43 6.73
N PHE A 312 -15.99 42.99 5.47
CA PHE A 312 -16.93 43.45 4.45
C PHE A 312 -18.37 42.99 4.71
N GLN A 313 -18.58 41.73 5.12
CA GLN A 313 -19.88 41.21 5.53
C GLN A 313 -20.41 41.91 6.79
N GLU A 314 -19.56 42.28 7.74
CA GLU A 314 -19.91 43.07 8.93
C GLU A 314 -20.36 44.48 8.56
N TRP A 315 -19.75 45.10 7.54
CA TRP A 315 -20.12 46.43 7.07
C TRP A 315 -21.36 46.44 6.16
N LYS A 316 -21.42 45.59 5.15
CA LYS A 316 -22.50 45.56 4.13
C LYS A 316 -23.65 44.64 4.46
N GLY A 317 -23.45 43.69 5.37
CA GLY A 317 -24.37 42.60 5.68
C GLY A 317 -24.18 41.37 4.77
N THR A 318 -24.54 40.20 5.29
CA THR A 318 -24.51 38.90 4.60
C THR A 318 -25.48 38.80 3.41
N ASN A 319 -26.43 39.73 3.32
CA ASN A 319 -27.42 39.84 2.25
C ASN A 319 -26.94 40.70 1.07
N TYR A 320 -25.79 41.37 1.18
CA TYR A 320 -25.28 42.23 0.12
C TYR A 320 -24.79 41.38 -1.05
N VAL A 321 -25.26 41.70 -2.26
CA VAL A 321 -24.89 41.03 -3.50
C VAL A 321 -24.29 42.07 -4.46
N PRO A 322 -23.03 41.91 -4.90
CA PRO A 322 -22.47 42.76 -5.95
C PRO A 322 -23.32 42.79 -7.22
N LYS A 323 -23.24 43.89 -7.98
CA LYS A 323 -24.15 44.16 -9.12
C LYS A 323 -24.08 43.09 -10.22
N ASN A 324 -22.91 42.52 -10.45
CA ASN A 324 -22.63 41.65 -11.61
C ASN A 324 -22.61 40.15 -11.27
N VAL A 325 -23.05 39.75 -10.07
CA VAL A 325 -23.08 38.34 -9.69
C VAL A 325 -24.02 37.55 -10.59
N HIS A 326 -23.52 36.46 -11.17
CA HIS A 326 -24.31 35.59 -12.04
C HIS A 326 -25.49 34.94 -11.28
N ASN A 327 -26.67 34.87 -11.92
CA ASN A 327 -27.92 34.40 -11.30
C ASN A 327 -27.80 33.00 -10.65
N SER A 328 -26.96 32.11 -11.18
CA SER A 328 -26.78 30.75 -10.66
C SER A 328 -26.05 30.66 -9.32
N ILE A 329 -25.28 31.69 -8.95
CA ILE A 329 -24.57 31.77 -7.67
C ILE A 329 -25.06 32.92 -6.81
N ARG A 330 -26.05 33.68 -7.27
CA ARG A 330 -26.64 34.79 -6.52
C ARG A 330 -27.22 34.31 -5.19
N TRP A 331 -27.15 35.15 -4.16
CA TRP A 331 -27.75 34.92 -2.84
C TRP A 331 -28.76 36.03 -2.54
N ASN A 332 -29.58 35.87 -1.50
CA ASN A 332 -30.61 36.85 -1.13
C ASN A 332 -30.98 36.72 0.35
N LYS A 333 -31.97 37.49 0.82
CA LYS A 333 -32.40 37.49 2.22
C LYS A 333 -32.89 36.14 2.75
N HIS A 334 -33.39 35.26 1.88
CA HIS A 334 -33.89 33.92 2.23
C HIS A 334 -32.81 32.83 2.11
N ASP A 335 -31.71 33.10 1.38
CA ASP A 335 -30.53 32.24 1.24
C ASP A 335 -29.28 33.15 1.28
N PRO A 336 -28.89 33.70 2.45
CA PRO A 336 -27.76 34.61 2.55
C PRO A 336 -26.41 33.91 2.34
N LEU A 337 -25.36 34.68 2.04
CA LEU A 337 -24.00 34.16 2.14
C LEU A 337 -23.59 34.21 3.61
N ASP A 338 -23.57 33.04 4.26
CA ASP A 338 -23.24 32.90 5.67
C ASP A 338 -21.95 33.66 6.04
N SER A 339 -21.97 34.25 7.23
CA SER A 339 -20.79 34.90 7.79
C SER A 339 -19.68 33.86 7.93
N LEU A 340 -18.50 34.14 7.39
CA LEU A 340 -17.38 33.23 7.60
C LEU A 340 -17.04 33.16 9.09
N ASN A 341 -16.81 31.94 9.57
CA ASN A 341 -16.37 31.72 10.95
C ASN A 341 -15.02 32.43 11.19
N VAL A 342 -14.83 32.91 12.42
CA VAL A 342 -13.53 33.41 12.88
C VAL A 342 -12.56 32.24 12.86
N VAL A 343 -11.62 32.25 11.93
CA VAL A 343 -10.52 31.31 11.93
C VAL A 343 -9.35 31.98 12.64
N THR A 344 -8.95 31.44 13.79
CA THR A 344 -7.69 31.82 14.43
C THR A 344 -6.55 31.39 13.52
N ASP A 345 -5.89 32.37 12.92
CA ASP A 345 -4.78 32.11 12.02
C ASP A 345 -3.67 31.34 12.76
N SER A 346 -3.24 30.22 12.17
CA SER A 346 -1.97 29.63 12.58
C SER A 346 -0.85 30.62 12.23
N PRO A 347 0.01 31.01 13.20
CA PRO A 347 1.12 31.90 12.91
C PRO A 347 2.03 31.25 11.87
N TRP A 348 2.48 32.05 10.91
CA TRP A 348 3.45 31.59 9.91
C TRP A 348 4.74 31.25 10.65
N GLN A 349 5.08 29.98 10.75
CA GLN A 349 6.31 29.52 11.39
C GLN A 349 7.24 28.94 10.33
N ILE A 350 8.45 29.48 10.25
CA ILE A 350 9.54 28.78 9.58
C ILE A 350 9.82 27.55 10.42
N ILE A 351 9.54 26.36 9.87
CA ILE A 351 9.85 25.09 10.52
C ILE A 351 11.38 24.99 10.60
N GLN A 352 11.96 25.48 11.69
CA GLN A 352 13.36 25.21 12.01
C GLN A 352 13.46 23.71 12.26
N ARG A 353 14.07 22.98 11.35
CA ARG A 353 14.47 21.58 11.61
C ARG A 353 15.26 21.60 12.90
N GLY A 354 14.72 20.96 13.95
CA GLY A 354 15.34 20.94 15.27
C GLY A 354 16.82 20.65 15.15
N LYS A 355 17.63 21.53 15.75
CA LYS A 355 19.07 21.31 15.95
C LYS A 355 19.21 20.04 16.78
N GLN A 356 19.41 18.91 16.12
CA GLN A 356 20.02 17.75 16.78
C GLN A 356 21.39 18.21 17.26
N LYS A 357 21.69 18.00 18.54
CA LYS A 357 23.01 18.18 19.12
C LYS A 357 23.98 17.27 18.35
N GLY A 358 24.64 17.83 17.34
CA GLY A 358 25.70 17.17 16.61
C GLY A 358 26.96 17.19 17.47
N ASN A 359 27.45 16.02 17.84
CA ASN A 359 28.81 15.86 18.30
C ASN A 359 29.75 16.47 17.25
N ALA A 360 30.67 17.31 17.72
CA ALA A 360 31.69 17.94 16.90
C ALA A 360 32.53 16.86 16.19
N PHE A 361 32.31 16.68 14.90
CA PHE A 361 33.26 16.03 14.02
C PHE A 361 34.07 17.11 13.32
N THR A 362 35.37 17.03 13.49
CA THR A 362 36.39 17.86 12.87
C THR A 362 36.27 17.78 11.34
N ASN A 363 36.09 18.93 10.70
CA ASN A 363 36.07 19.05 9.25
C ASN A 363 37.44 18.67 8.68
N LYS A 364 37.52 17.56 7.94
CA LYS A 364 38.54 17.38 6.89
C LYS A 364 37.96 17.91 5.57
N PRO A 365 38.70 18.71 4.79
CA PRO A 365 38.23 19.24 3.52
C PRO A 365 38.21 18.12 2.48
N THR A 366 37.05 17.89 1.87
CA THR A 366 36.94 17.09 0.64
C THR A 366 36.75 18.05 -0.51
N ASN A 367 37.75 18.09 -1.39
CA ASN A 367 37.74 18.83 -2.65
C ASN A 367 36.55 18.38 -3.49
N SER A 368 35.54 19.24 -3.62
CA SER A 368 34.55 19.16 -4.70
C SER A 368 35.04 20.06 -5.83
N ILE A 369 35.41 19.41 -6.92
CA ILE A 369 35.72 20.03 -8.20
C ILE A 369 34.42 20.61 -8.76
N GLY A 370 34.43 21.89 -9.15
CA GLY A 370 33.44 22.44 -10.08
C GLY A 370 32.42 23.48 -9.57
N PHE A 371 32.69 24.22 -8.49
CA PHE A 371 31.89 25.40 -8.15
C PHE A 371 32.75 26.68 -8.24
N VAL A 372 32.49 27.51 -9.25
CA VAL A 372 33.08 28.85 -9.38
C VAL A 372 32.01 29.87 -9.02
N ALA A 373 32.16 30.50 -7.85
CA ALA A 373 31.33 31.63 -7.45
C ALA A 373 31.68 32.85 -8.32
N ALA A 374 30.67 33.65 -8.68
CA ALA A 374 30.86 34.89 -9.43
C ALA A 374 31.72 35.91 -8.65
N LYS A 375 32.58 36.66 -9.35
CA LYS A 375 33.39 37.74 -8.77
C LYS A 375 32.46 38.77 -8.09
N GLY A 376 32.59 38.91 -6.76
CA GLY A 376 31.95 39.99 -5.99
C GLY A 376 31.05 39.56 -4.82
N SER A 377 30.80 38.27 -4.61
CA SER A 377 29.99 37.81 -3.47
C SER A 377 30.85 37.34 -2.28
N VAL A 378 30.76 38.05 -1.15
CA VAL A 378 31.40 37.68 0.14
C VAL A 378 30.37 36.94 1.01
N PRO A 379 30.64 35.72 1.50
CA PRO A 379 29.78 35.06 2.47
C PRO A 379 29.95 35.71 3.86
N VAL A 380 28.84 36.14 4.47
CA VAL A 380 28.83 36.75 5.80
C VAL A 380 29.01 35.68 6.88
N THR A 381 30.17 35.66 7.53
CA THR A 381 30.44 34.93 8.78
C THR A 381 30.13 35.82 9.97
N VAL A 382 29.05 35.54 10.72
CA VAL A 382 28.82 36.16 12.03
C VAL A 382 29.29 35.21 13.13
N THR A 383 30.44 35.54 13.69
CA THR A 383 30.97 35.08 14.97
C THR A 383 30.32 35.86 16.12
N THR A 384 29.72 35.19 17.10
CA THR A 384 29.63 35.73 18.47
C THR A 384 29.69 34.60 19.48
N SER A 385 30.68 34.71 20.36
CA SER A 385 30.99 33.84 21.49
C SER A 385 30.81 34.65 22.79
N LYS A 386 30.50 33.95 23.90
CA LYS A 386 30.75 34.30 25.32
C LYS A 386 29.72 35.25 25.99
N ARG A 387 29.24 35.05 27.23
CA ARG A 387 29.77 34.36 28.44
C ARG A 387 28.66 34.21 29.55
N PRO A 388 28.91 33.68 30.78
CA PRO A 388 28.08 32.68 31.48
C PRO A 388 27.58 33.15 32.88
N LEU A 389 26.89 32.28 33.62
CA LEU A 389 26.80 32.34 35.09
C LEU A 389 26.87 30.90 35.64
N ASP A 390 27.82 30.71 36.56
CA ASP A 390 28.11 29.51 37.35
C ASP A 390 26.93 29.14 38.28
N VAL A 391 26.84 27.87 38.71
CA VAL A 391 27.21 27.41 40.06
C VAL A 391 27.37 25.88 40.04
N ASP A 392 28.52 25.46 40.58
CA ASP A 392 28.96 24.12 40.98
C ASP A 392 27.89 23.29 41.71
N ASP A 393 27.85 21.98 41.48
CA ASP A 393 28.36 21.09 42.53
C ASP A 393 28.91 19.78 41.95
N LYS A 394 30.06 19.41 42.51
CA LYS A 394 30.89 18.26 42.20
C LYS A 394 30.20 17.03 42.81
N THR A 395 30.31 15.84 42.21
CA THR A 395 31.38 14.93 42.62
C THR A 395 31.54 13.78 41.63
N GLU A 396 32.80 13.54 41.25
CA GLU A 396 33.35 12.30 40.68
C GLU A 396 33.04 11.11 41.62
N VAL A 397 33.03 9.85 41.19
CA VAL A 397 34.24 9.01 41.12
C VAL A 397 34.11 7.89 40.07
N ASN A 398 35.24 7.67 39.41
CA ASN A 398 35.62 6.65 38.45
C ASN A 398 35.42 5.17 38.87
N ALA A 399 35.17 4.37 37.83
CA ALA A 399 35.76 3.06 37.50
C ALA A 399 35.79 1.93 38.55
N LYS A 400 35.31 0.75 38.15
CA LYS A 400 36.20 -0.40 37.83
C LYS A 400 35.43 -1.57 37.24
N ARG A 401 36.06 -2.15 36.21
CA ARG A 401 35.85 -3.51 35.70
C ARG A 401 36.18 -4.51 36.81
N THR A 402 35.30 -5.49 37.02
CA THR A 402 35.67 -6.75 37.65
C THR A 402 35.09 -7.90 36.83
N LYS A 403 35.99 -8.80 36.42
CA LYS A 403 35.74 -10.04 35.72
C LYS A 403 35.71 -11.13 36.80
N LEU A 404 34.67 -11.96 36.85
CA LEU A 404 34.71 -13.23 37.56
C LEU A 404 33.84 -14.26 36.85
N SER A 405 34.32 -15.48 37.01
CA SER A 405 34.22 -16.67 36.20
C SER A 405 32.91 -17.44 36.32
N GLU A 406 32.76 -18.36 35.36
CA GLU A 406 31.87 -19.52 35.28
C GLU A 406 31.36 -20.06 36.62
N GLU A 407 30.06 -20.35 36.70
CA GLU A 407 29.60 -21.70 37.02
C GLU A 407 28.12 -21.90 36.68
N THR A 408 27.87 -23.02 36.01
CA THR A 408 26.57 -23.56 35.65
C THR A 408 25.82 -23.97 36.92
N THR A 409 24.59 -23.49 37.12
CA THR A 409 23.65 -24.18 38.02
C THR A 409 22.22 -24.08 37.49
N ILE A 410 21.72 -25.24 37.08
CA ILE A 410 20.33 -25.51 36.76
C ILE A 410 19.54 -25.42 38.09
N THR A 411 18.72 -24.40 38.26
CA THR A 411 17.67 -24.38 39.29
C THR A 411 16.33 -24.75 38.66
N LYS A 412 15.78 -25.88 39.14
CA LYS A 412 14.39 -26.29 38.94
C LYS A 412 13.47 -25.35 39.75
N ASP A 413 12.25 -25.16 39.24
CA ASP A 413 11.11 -24.38 39.78
C ASP A 413 10.97 -22.90 39.44
N GLN A 414 11.32 -22.50 38.21
CA GLN A 414 10.70 -21.32 37.59
C GLN A 414 9.83 -21.76 36.41
N GLY A 415 8.55 -21.36 36.43
CA GLY A 415 7.62 -21.57 35.31
C GLY A 415 8.12 -20.94 34.02
N PRO A 416 7.43 -21.17 32.87
CA PRO A 416 7.82 -20.54 31.62
C PRO A 416 7.82 -19.01 31.78
N SER A 417 8.84 -18.34 31.23
CA SER A 417 8.88 -16.88 31.19
C SER A 417 7.88 -16.34 30.18
N GLY A 418 7.29 -15.19 30.48
CA GLY A 418 6.38 -14.45 29.61
C GLY A 418 6.87 -13.03 29.28
N PHE A 419 6.07 -12.30 28.53
CA PHE A 419 6.37 -10.93 28.10
C PHE A 419 5.58 -9.91 28.92
N VAL A 420 6.24 -8.82 29.34
CA VAL A 420 5.56 -7.71 30.00
C VAL A 420 4.78 -6.88 28.99
N TRP A 421 3.52 -6.58 29.28
CA TRP A 421 2.66 -5.80 28.40
C TRP A 421 3.16 -4.37 28.22
N ASP A 422 3.18 -3.91 26.96
CA ASP A 422 3.41 -2.52 26.57
C ASP A 422 2.05 -1.82 26.48
N GLY A 423 1.75 -1.01 27.49
CA GLY A 423 0.52 -0.24 27.59
C GLY A 423 0.46 1.01 26.70
N GLU A 424 1.58 1.47 26.14
CA GLU A 424 1.58 2.57 25.18
C GLU A 424 1.17 2.09 23.79
N ASN A 425 1.64 0.89 23.41
CA ASN A 425 1.39 0.32 22.10
C ASN A 425 0.44 -0.88 22.12
N TYR A 426 -0.15 -1.28 23.23
CA TYR A 426 -1.07 -2.44 23.32
C TYR A 426 -0.49 -3.72 22.71
N SER A 427 0.49 -4.34 23.38
CA SER A 427 1.19 -5.53 22.86
C SER A 427 0.54 -6.88 23.15
N CYS A 428 -0.62 -6.93 23.81
CA CYS A 428 -1.17 -8.17 24.40
C CYS A 428 -1.36 -9.32 23.39
N ALA A 429 -1.71 -9.03 22.14
CA ALA A 429 -1.79 -10.04 21.07
C ALA A 429 -0.43 -10.71 20.80
N TYR A 430 0.64 -9.91 20.76
CA TYR A 430 2.01 -10.40 20.58
C TYR A 430 2.47 -11.16 21.82
N ASP A 431 2.27 -10.61 23.01
CA ASP A 431 2.72 -11.21 24.27
C ASP A 431 2.14 -12.62 24.44
N SER A 432 0.82 -12.76 24.22
CA SER A 432 0.11 -14.04 24.35
C SER A 432 0.65 -15.14 23.42
N VAL A 433 0.92 -14.81 22.15
CA VAL A 433 1.43 -15.77 21.17
C VAL A 433 2.91 -16.05 21.39
N LEU A 434 3.71 -15.00 21.59
CA LEU A 434 5.16 -15.12 21.70
C LEU A 434 5.58 -15.85 22.99
N THR A 435 4.82 -15.74 24.08
CA THR A 435 5.04 -16.53 25.30
C THR A 435 4.91 -18.04 25.02
N ILE A 436 3.90 -18.45 24.24
CA ILE A 436 3.73 -19.86 23.85
C ILE A 436 4.90 -20.31 22.96
N LEU A 437 5.29 -19.50 21.98
CA LEU A 437 6.44 -19.80 21.11
C LEU A 437 7.77 -19.85 21.87
N LEU A 438 7.94 -19.01 22.90
CA LEU A 438 9.10 -19.05 23.80
C LEU A 438 9.12 -20.35 24.59
N SER A 439 7.99 -20.81 25.13
CA SER A 439 7.92 -22.10 25.81
C SER A 439 8.26 -23.27 24.89
N ILE A 440 7.81 -23.24 23.63
CA ILE A 440 8.19 -24.23 22.62
C ILE A 440 9.70 -24.20 22.37
N TRP A 441 10.27 -23.02 22.18
CA TRP A 441 11.69 -22.81 21.98
C TRP A 441 12.54 -23.37 23.13
N MET A 442 12.17 -23.03 24.37
CA MET A 442 12.93 -23.39 25.57
C MET A 442 12.99 -24.90 25.82
N GLN A 443 12.09 -25.70 25.24
CA GLN A 443 12.15 -27.16 25.33
C GLN A 443 13.37 -27.75 24.62
N ASN A 444 13.76 -27.17 23.48
CA ASN A 444 14.96 -27.57 22.75
C ASN A 444 15.46 -26.41 21.85
N PRO A 445 16.24 -25.47 22.42
CA PRO A 445 16.68 -24.27 21.70
C PRO A 445 17.48 -24.56 20.42
N SER A 446 18.31 -25.61 20.41
CA SER A 446 19.13 -25.95 19.23
C SER A 446 18.27 -26.45 18.07
N LYS A 447 17.29 -27.32 18.35
CA LYS A 447 16.31 -27.81 17.35
C LYS A 447 15.42 -26.69 16.83
N TRP A 448 14.82 -25.91 17.74
CA TRP A 448 13.87 -24.86 17.36
C TRP A 448 14.54 -23.65 16.70
N LYS A 449 15.85 -23.42 16.92
CA LYS A 449 16.65 -22.45 16.14
C LYS A 449 16.62 -22.75 14.66
N GLY A 450 16.79 -24.01 14.26
CA GLY A 450 16.66 -24.43 12.87
C GLY A 450 15.24 -24.24 12.36
N HIS A 451 14.26 -24.83 13.05
CA HIS A 451 12.86 -24.79 12.61
C HIS A 451 12.31 -23.37 12.46
N PHE A 452 12.56 -22.47 13.43
CA PHE A 452 12.09 -21.08 13.34
C PHE A 452 12.79 -20.33 12.21
N LYS A 453 14.09 -20.60 12.00
CA LYS A 453 14.84 -20.01 10.89
C LYS A 453 14.31 -20.46 9.52
N ASP A 454 13.91 -21.72 9.41
CA ASP A 454 13.44 -22.32 8.16
C ASP A 454 12.01 -21.93 7.80
N MET A 455 11.18 -21.57 8.78
CA MET A 455 9.81 -21.09 8.54
C MET A 455 9.81 -19.79 7.73
N ASN A 456 10.38 -18.74 8.32
CA ASN A 456 10.53 -17.41 7.70
C ASN A 456 11.51 -16.54 8.50
N ARG A 457 11.86 -15.39 7.95
CA ARG A 457 12.82 -14.49 8.61
C ARG A 457 12.29 -13.78 9.87
N ILE A 458 10.98 -13.57 10.03
CA ILE A 458 10.41 -13.00 11.27
C ILE A 458 10.65 -13.98 12.42
N MET A 459 10.39 -15.26 12.19
CA MET A 459 10.65 -16.35 13.13
C MET A 459 12.15 -16.52 13.40
N ASN A 460 13.03 -16.30 12.40
CA ASN A 460 14.49 -16.24 12.64
C ASN A 460 14.90 -15.06 13.54
N VAL A 461 14.28 -13.88 13.37
CA VAL A 461 14.53 -12.71 14.23
C VAL A 461 14.05 -12.98 15.66
N LEU A 462 12.90 -13.64 15.81
CA LEU A 462 12.40 -14.09 17.10
C LEU A 462 13.37 -15.08 17.77
N ALA A 463 13.78 -16.13 17.05
CA ALA A 463 14.76 -17.12 17.48
C ALA A 463 16.10 -16.50 17.93
N SER A 464 16.61 -15.56 17.14
CA SER A 464 17.83 -14.80 17.48
C SER A 464 17.62 -13.85 18.67
N GLY A 465 16.39 -13.39 18.89
CA GLY A 465 15.98 -12.64 20.08
C GLY A 465 16.01 -13.53 21.32
N PHE A 466 15.35 -14.68 21.26
CA PHE A 466 15.29 -15.68 22.34
C PHE A 466 16.67 -16.17 22.77
N HIS A 467 17.54 -16.45 21.79
CA HIS A 467 18.90 -16.86 22.08
C HIS A 467 19.68 -15.77 22.84
N ARG A 468 19.60 -14.50 22.39
CA ARG A 468 20.31 -13.38 23.04
C ARG A 468 19.76 -13.05 24.42
N SER A 469 18.44 -13.20 24.65
CA SER A 469 17.87 -13.00 25.98
C SER A 469 18.33 -14.07 26.96
N GLY A 470 18.59 -15.30 26.51
CA GLY A 470 19.19 -16.35 27.35
C GLY A 470 20.66 -16.10 27.68
N GLU A 471 21.39 -15.36 26.85
CA GLU A 471 22.81 -15.02 27.04
C GLU A 471 23.04 -13.66 27.74
N ASN A 472 21.99 -13.04 28.33
CA ASN A 472 22.00 -11.68 28.89
C ASN A 472 22.39 -10.55 27.90
N GLY A 473 22.36 -10.82 26.59
CA GLY A 473 22.66 -9.86 25.52
C GLY A 473 21.45 -9.06 25.00
N GLY A 474 20.28 -9.18 25.64
CA GLY A 474 19.04 -8.47 25.29
C GLY A 474 17.83 -8.87 26.14
N THR A 475 16.67 -8.25 25.92
CA THR A 475 15.40 -8.57 26.61
C THR A 475 14.39 -9.25 25.69
N LEU A 476 13.44 -9.99 26.27
CA LEU A 476 12.31 -10.58 25.52
C LEU A 476 11.50 -9.48 24.81
N GLU A 477 11.24 -8.37 25.49
CA GLU A 477 10.52 -7.21 24.93
C GLU A 477 11.26 -6.61 23.73
N SER A 478 12.60 -6.62 23.73
CA SER A 478 13.39 -6.22 22.55
C SER A 478 13.16 -7.17 21.36
N ALA A 479 13.03 -8.47 21.60
CA ALA A 479 12.71 -9.45 20.57
C ALA A 479 11.29 -9.24 20.02
N ARG A 480 10.29 -9.07 20.91
CA ARG A 480 8.91 -8.72 20.52
C ARG A 480 8.86 -7.44 19.70
N ASN A 481 9.48 -6.36 20.18
CA ASN A 481 9.41 -5.06 19.51
C ASN A 481 10.05 -5.10 18.12
N LYS A 482 11.07 -5.93 17.92
CA LYS A 482 11.64 -6.21 16.58
C LYS A 482 10.63 -6.93 15.69
N VAL A 483 10.00 -8.00 16.17
CA VAL A 483 8.96 -8.74 15.43
C VAL A 483 7.78 -7.83 15.08
N ARG A 484 7.26 -7.10 16.06
CA ARG A 484 6.18 -6.13 15.90
C ARG A 484 6.51 -5.08 14.85
N ARG A 485 7.73 -4.53 14.87
CA ARG A 485 8.18 -3.58 13.85
C ARG A 485 8.15 -4.18 12.44
N LEU A 486 8.55 -5.44 12.29
CA LEU A 486 8.52 -6.13 10.99
C LEU A 486 7.08 -6.34 10.50
N LEU A 487 6.17 -6.73 11.39
CA LEU A 487 4.75 -6.88 11.05
C LEU A 487 4.10 -5.53 10.73
N HIS A 488 4.34 -4.49 11.53
CA HIS A 488 3.89 -3.13 11.24
C HIS A 488 4.40 -2.61 9.89
N GLN A 489 5.67 -2.85 9.56
CA GLN A 489 6.23 -2.47 8.25
C GLN A 489 5.52 -3.16 7.07
N ARG A 490 5.01 -4.38 7.27
CA ARG A 490 4.29 -5.14 6.27
C ARG A 490 2.87 -4.63 6.05
N ASN A 491 2.14 -4.37 7.14
CA ASN A 491 0.80 -3.81 7.08
C ASN A 491 0.54 -2.86 8.26
N PRO A 492 0.82 -1.54 8.12
CA PRO A 492 0.68 -0.57 9.19
C PRO A 492 -0.75 -0.42 9.71
N THR A 493 -1.74 -0.63 8.84
CA THR A 493 -3.17 -0.51 9.17
C THR A 493 -3.64 -1.69 9.99
N GLN A 494 -3.18 -2.90 9.66
CA GLN A 494 -3.57 -4.14 10.35
C GLN A 494 -2.78 -4.36 11.65
N PHE A 495 -1.53 -3.87 11.69
CA PHE A 495 -0.64 -4.01 12.85
C PHE A 495 -0.20 -2.64 13.39
N PRO A 496 -1.12 -1.78 13.86
CA PRO A 496 -0.82 -0.41 14.24
C PRO A 496 0.08 -0.30 15.49
N TYR A 497 0.68 0.88 15.68
CA TYR A 497 1.25 1.32 16.96
C TYR A 497 0.22 2.17 17.73
N GLY A 498 0.45 2.38 19.03
CA GLY A 498 -0.49 3.06 19.91
C GLY A 498 -1.60 2.15 20.43
N GLN A 499 -2.71 2.76 20.87
CA GLN A 499 -3.80 2.10 21.59
C GLN A 499 -4.84 1.43 20.65
N ALA A 500 -4.44 1.07 19.44
CA ALA A 500 -5.27 0.33 18.50
C ALA A 500 -5.01 -1.18 18.65
N GLY A 501 -6.09 -1.96 18.76
CA GLY A 501 -6.01 -3.41 18.92
C GLY A 501 -5.43 -4.10 17.69
N THR A 502 -4.69 -5.19 17.90
CA THR A 502 -4.16 -6.04 16.83
C THR A 502 -5.01 -7.32 16.73
N PRO A 503 -5.56 -7.66 15.54
CA PRO A 503 -6.28 -8.91 15.34
C PRO A 503 -5.31 -10.10 15.40
N VAL A 504 -5.39 -10.94 16.43
CA VAL A 504 -4.42 -12.02 16.66
C VAL A 504 -4.44 -13.07 15.54
N SER A 505 -5.60 -13.33 14.92
CA SER A 505 -5.74 -14.28 13.80
C SER A 505 -4.85 -13.90 12.63
N GLU A 506 -4.97 -12.65 12.19
CA GLU A 506 -4.17 -12.08 11.10
C GLU A 506 -2.70 -11.96 11.48
N MET A 507 -2.42 -11.60 12.74
CA MET A 507 -1.05 -11.46 13.25
C MET A 507 -0.32 -12.80 13.25
N VAL A 508 -0.98 -13.89 13.69
CA VAL A 508 -0.37 -15.23 13.69
C VAL A 508 -0.20 -15.75 12.26
N GLU A 509 -1.15 -15.48 11.37
CA GLU A 509 -1.05 -15.84 9.96
C GLU A 509 0.16 -15.18 9.31
N ASP A 510 0.38 -13.89 9.53
CA ASP A 510 1.55 -13.18 9.00
C ASP A 510 2.86 -13.54 9.71
N LEU A 511 2.83 -13.85 11.02
CA LEU A 511 3.99 -14.27 11.81
C LEU A 511 4.50 -15.65 11.36
N LEU A 512 3.59 -16.59 11.07
CA LEU A 512 3.92 -17.98 10.75
C LEU A 512 3.87 -18.32 9.26
N ARG A 513 3.58 -17.33 8.39
CA ARG A 513 3.62 -17.49 6.94
C ARG A 513 4.99 -17.97 6.48
N SER A 514 5.05 -19.09 5.76
CA SER A 514 6.26 -19.62 5.17
C SER A 514 6.71 -18.81 3.95
N ASP A 515 8.03 -18.76 3.71
CA ASP A 515 8.59 -18.20 2.48
C ASP A 515 8.25 -19.04 1.24
N ASN A 516 7.96 -20.34 1.43
CA ASN A 516 7.62 -21.29 0.37
C ASN A 516 6.15 -21.70 0.46
N ILE A 517 5.63 -22.25 -0.63
CA ILE A 517 4.34 -22.95 -0.64
C ILE A 517 4.51 -24.22 0.18
N ILE A 518 3.64 -24.44 1.17
CA ILE A 518 3.71 -25.59 2.09
C ILE A 518 2.47 -26.46 2.05
N ALA A 519 1.38 -25.97 1.44
CA ALA A 519 0.15 -26.72 1.28
C ALA A 519 -0.58 -26.33 0.00
N SER A 520 -1.37 -27.26 -0.53
CA SER A 520 -2.11 -27.10 -1.78
C SER A 520 -3.55 -27.59 -1.63
N ASN A 521 -4.47 -26.96 -2.35
CA ASN A 521 -5.85 -27.42 -2.46
C ASN A 521 -6.09 -28.10 -3.80
N TRP A 522 -6.64 -29.30 -3.73
CA TRP A 522 -6.98 -30.14 -4.87
C TRP A 522 -8.48 -30.37 -4.90
N ILE A 523 -8.99 -30.66 -6.08
CA ILE A 523 -10.30 -31.26 -6.28
C ILE A 523 -10.08 -32.66 -6.83
N ARG A 524 -10.76 -33.64 -6.24
CA ARG A 524 -10.79 -35.02 -6.75
C ARG A 524 -12.22 -35.40 -7.10
N CYS A 525 -12.41 -36.05 -8.24
CA CYS A 525 -13.68 -36.71 -8.53
C CYS A 525 -13.78 -38.03 -7.76
N VAL A 526 -14.88 -38.23 -7.05
CA VAL A 526 -15.14 -39.46 -6.28
C VAL A 526 -15.25 -40.68 -7.20
N GLU A 527 -15.80 -40.49 -8.40
CA GLU A 527 -16.15 -41.60 -9.29
C GLU A 527 -14.98 -42.03 -10.18
N CYS A 528 -14.25 -41.08 -10.76
CA CYS A 528 -13.16 -41.38 -11.69
C CYS A 528 -11.76 -41.04 -11.14
N ASN A 529 -11.65 -40.61 -9.89
CA ASN A 529 -10.40 -40.25 -9.21
C ASN A 529 -9.53 -39.20 -9.93
N GLN A 530 -10.10 -38.45 -10.87
CA GLN A 530 -9.38 -37.37 -11.54
C GLN A 530 -9.14 -36.23 -10.57
N GLU A 531 -7.89 -35.79 -10.48
CA GLU A 531 -7.47 -34.72 -9.59
C GLU A 531 -7.09 -33.47 -10.38
N THR A 532 -7.51 -32.31 -9.87
CA THR A 532 -7.16 -31.01 -10.44
C THR A 532 -6.70 -30.09 -9.31
N ASN A 533 -5.47 -29.57 -9.45
CA ASN A 533 -4.96 -28.55 -8.53
C ASN A 533 -5.73 -27.24 -8.78
N LEU A 534 -6.23 -26.62 -7.71
CA LEU A 534 -6.94 -25.34 -7.80
C LEU A 534 -6.02 -24.12 -7.94
N ASN A 535 -4.70 -24.31 -8.04
CA ASN A 535 -3.67 -23.25 -8.00
C ASN A 535 -3.83 -22.32 -6.79
N ASN A 536 -4.29 -22.88 -5.66
CA ASN A 536 -4.42 -22.19 -4.38
C ASN A 536 -3.29 -22.63 -3.47
N ASP A 537 -2.08 -22.26 -3.85
CA ASP A 537 -0.86 -22.54 -3.14
C ASP A 537 -0.82 -21.75 -1.82
N LEU A 538 -0.83 -22.47 -0.70
CA LEU A 538 -0.92 -21.91 0.65
C LEU A 538 0.45 -21.87 1.31
N GLN A 539 0.77 -20.70 1.85
CA GLN A 539 2.00 -20.45 2.60
C GLN A 539 1.76 -20.38 4.11
N THR A 540 0.61 -20.85 4.61
CA THR A 540 0.22 -20.69 6.02
C THR A 540 0.09 -22.02 6.73
N CYS A 541 0.58 -22.08 7.97
CA CYS A 541 0.31 -23.19 8.89
C CYS A 541 -0.84 -22.87 9.87
N VAL A 542 -1.62 -21.83 9.57
CA VAL A 542 -2.84 -21.47 10.29
C VAL A 542 -4.05 -22.08 9.58
N ILE A 543 -4.86 -22.84 10.32
CA ILE A 543 -6.10 -23.44 9.85
C ILE A 543 -7.27 -22.68 10.47
N GLN A 544 -8.09 -22.08 9.62
CA GLN A 544 -9.32 -21.40 10.04
C GLN A 544 -10.42 -22.43 10.31
N CYS A 545 -10.97 -22.43 11.53
CA CYS A 545 -12.05 -23.33 11.97
C CYS A 545 -13.43 -22.65 11.98
N THR A 546 -13.65 -21.62 11.17
CA THR A 546 -14.84 -20.75 11.24
C THR A 546 -16.15 -21.37 10.73
N GLN A 547 -16.09 -22.55 10.09
CA GLN A 547 -17.25 -23.16 9.42
C GLN A 547 -17.78 -24.41 10.15
N TYR A 548 -17.13 -24.85 11.22
CA TYR A 548 -17.46 -26.10 11.90
C TYR A 548 -18.01 -25.82 13.30
N LYS A 549 -19.30 -26.09 13.51
CA LYS A 549 -19.95 -26.03 14.83
C LYS A 549 -19.89 -27.39 15.52
N ASN A 550 -19.82 -27.39 16.85
CA ASN A 550 -19.89 -28.59 17.70
C ASN A 550 -18.88 -29.66 17.30
N CYS A 551 -17.61 -29.29 17.14
CA CYS A 551 -16.56 -30.25 16.84
C CYS A 551 -15.31 -30.02 17.69
N SER A 552 -14.44 -31.03 17.77
CA SER A 552 -13.13 -30.85 18.39
C SER A 552 -12.11 -30.23 17.43
N THR A 553 -11.01 -29.69 17.95
CA THR A 553 -9.88 -29.24 17.11
C THR A 553 -9.32 -30.37 16.23
N SER A 554 -9.34 -31.62 16.71
CA SER A 554 -8.96 -32.78 15.90
C SER A 554 -9.94 -33.01 14.74
N GLU A 555 -11.24 -32.85 14.97
CA GLU A 555 -12.26 -32.99 13.92
C GLU A 555 -12.22 -31.82 12.93
N CYS A 556 -12.01 -30.58 13.39
CA CYS A 556 -11.81 -29.43 12.50
C CYS A 556 -10.65 -29.70 11.54
N LEU A 557 -9.53 -30.21 12.07
CA LEU A 557 -8.38 -30.58 11.25
C LEU A 557 -8.76 -31.66 10.23
N GLN A 558 -9.40 -32.75 10.65
CA GLN A 558 -9.79 -33.85 9.75
C GLN A 558 -10.75 -33.39 8.64
N LYS A 559 -11.77 -32.60 8.99
CA LYS A 559 -12.72 -32.03 8.01
C LYS A 559 -12.03 -31.11 7.01
N LYS A 560 -10.96 -30.41 7.41
CA LYS A 560 -10.17 -29.59 6.48
C LYS A 560 -9.49 -30.42 5.38
N PHE A 561 -9.08 -31.65 5.68
CA PHE A 561 -8.44 -32.55 4.70
C PHE A 561 -9.42 -33.13 3.68
N GLN A 562 -10.70 -33.25 4.03
CA GLN A 562 -11.73 -33.87 3.18
C GLN A 562 -13.07 -33.12 3.33
N GLU A 563 -13.39 -32.26 2.37
CA GLU A 563 -14.65 -31.52 2.34
C GLU A 563 -15.41 -31.83 1.03
N ARG A 564 -16.64 -32.33 1.13
CA ARG A 564 -17.48 -32.62 -0.05
C ARG A 564 -18.04 -31.32 -0.63
N HIS A 565 -17.94 -31.12 -1.95
CA HIS A 565 -18.44 -29.92 -2.60
C HIS A 565 -19.84 -30.15 -3.21
N PRO A 566 -20.92 -29.59 -2.65
CA PRO A 566 -22.29 -29.98 -3.04
C PRO A 566 -22.80 -29.37 -4.36
N ARG A 567 -21.94 -28.78 -5.21
CA ARG A 567 -22.41 -27.95 -6.35
C ARG A 567 -21.59 -28.02 -7.63
N ARG A 568 -20.41 -28.64 -7.64
CA ARG A 568 -19.60 -28.79 -8.86
C ARG A 568 -19.54 -30.27 -9.23
N ARG A 569 -19.64 -30.56 -10.54
CA ARG A 569 -19.58 -31.91 -11.10
C ARG A 569 -18.29 -32.07 -11.89
N CYS A 570 -17.75 -33.28 -11.93
CA CYS A 570 -16.59 -33.60 -12.75
C CYS A 570 -16.87 -33.33 -14.23
N THR A 571 -15.94 -32.71 -14.96
CA THR A 571 -16.08 -32.43 -16.40
C THR A 571 -16.03 -33.68 -17.26
N GLU A 572 -15.39 -34.74 -16.78
CA GLU A 572 -15.20 -36.00 -17.53
C GLU A 572 -16.35 -36.97 -17.34
N CYS A 573 -16.76 -37.23 -16.08
CA CYS A 573 -17.74 -38.27 -15.77
C CYS A 573 -19.03 -37.75 -15.10
N ASN A 574 -19.15 -36.43 -14.90
CA ASN A 574 -20.26 -35.80 -14.18
C ASN A 574 -20.46 -36.31 -12.73
N GLY A 575 -19.46 -36.99 -12.17
CA GLY A 575 -19.45 -37.49 -10.79
C GLY A 575 -19.29 -36.37 -9.75
N GLU A 576 -19.46 -36.72 -8.47
CA GLU A 576 -19.26 -35.77 -7.37
C GLU A 576 -17.78 -35.40 -7.20
N LEU A 577 -17.55 -34.19 -6.69
CA LEU A 577 -16.22 -33.64 -6.45
C LEU A 577 -16.00 -33.42 -4.96
N GLU A 578 -14.84 -33.83 -4.47
CA GLU A 578 -14.36 -33.56 -3.12
C GLU A 578 -13.13 -32.65 -3.16
N ARG A 579 -13.03 -31.75 -2.17
CA ARG A 579 -11.86 -30.90 -1.97
C ARG A 579 -10.89 -31.62 -1.04
N ILE A 580 -9.65 -31.71 -1.47
CA ILE A 580 -8.56 -32.32 -0.72
C ILE A 580 -7.55 -31.24 -0.37
N PHE A 581 -7.22 -31.11 0.90
CA PHE A 581 -6.11 -30.29 1.36
C PHE A 581 -4.88 -31.17 1.56
N ARG A 582 -3.72 -30.76 1.07
CA ARG A 582 -2.44 -31.50 1.23
C ARG A 582 -1.36 -30.58 1.74
N PHE A 583 -0.52 -31.08 2.65
CA PHE A 583 0.74 -30.42 2.98
C PHE A 583 1.83 -30.92 2.03
N ASP A 584 2.38 -30.03 1.22
CA ASP A 584 3.57 -30.31 0.42
C ASP A 584 4.83 -30.32 1.31
N VAL A 585 4.79 -29.55 2.40
CA VAL A 585 5.78 -29.57 3.48
C VAL A 585 5.06 -29.55 4.82
N ILE A 586 5.19 -30.63 5.61
CA ILE A 586 4.52 -30.75 6.90
C ILE A 586 5.07 -29.69 7.89
N PRO A 587 4.22 -28.79 8.41
CA PRO A 587 4.66 -27.75 9.33
C PRO A 587 5.00 -28.34 10.70
N LYS A 588 6.00 -27.76 11.39
CA LYS A 588 6.38 -28.17 12.75
C LYS A 588 5.50 -27.55 13.84
N ILE A 589 4.85 -26.44 13.52
CA ILE A 589 3.85 -25.76 14.34
C ILE A 589 2.58 -25.64 13.51
N LEU A 590 1.44 -25.96 14.11
CA LEU A 590 0.13 -25.79 13.51
C LEU A 590 -0.72 -24.93 14.44
N VAL A 591 -1.40 -23.93 13.88
CA VAL A 591 -2.32 -23.07 14.65
C VAL A 591 -3.73 -23.25 14.12
N LEU A 592 -4.68 -23.47 15.03
CA LEU A 592 -6.10 -23.45 14.69
C LEU A 592 -6.68 -22.14 15.19
N SER A 593 -7.16 -21.34 14.23
CA SER A 593 -7.83 -20.06 14.49
C SER A 593 -9.32 -20.31 14.64
N VAL A 594 -9.85 -19.92 15.80
CA VAL A 594 -11.23 -20.16 16.24
C VAL A 594 -11.93 -18.81 16.35
N GLN A 595 -13.10 -18.68 15.71
CA GLN A 595 -13.96 -17.49 15.79
C GLN A 595 -15.41 -17.95 15.82
N ASP A 596 -16.17 -17.49 16.83
CA ASP A 596 -17.64 -17.62 16.93
C ASP A 596 -18.20 -19.04 16.73
N VAL A 597 -17.45 -20.06 17.15
CA VAL A 597 -17.84 -21.48 17.06
C VAL A 597 -17.63 -22.23 18.38
N ASP A 598 -18.58 -23.10 18.69
CA ASP A 598 -18.46 -24.06 19.81
C ASP A 598 -17.50 -25.18 19.42
N ILE A 599 -16.23 -25.02 19.81
CA ILE A 599 -15.15 -25.99 19.57
C ILE A 599 -14.62 -26.55 20.88
N THR A 600 -14.36 -27.86 20.95
CA THR A 600 -13.64 -28.48 22.08
C THR A 600 -12.16 -28.63 21.75
N ILE A 601 -11.28 -28.39 22.72
CA ILE A 601 -9.83 -28.37 22.47
C ILE A 601 -9.23 -29.75 22.73
N SER A 602 -8.87 -30.46 21.66
CA SER A 602 -8.15 -31.73 21.76
C SER A 602 -6.72 -31.52 22.27
N LYS A 603 -6.29 -32.29 23.27
CA LYS A 603 -4.91 -32.22 23.80
C LYS A 603 -3.84 -32.69 22.80
N LYS A 604 -4.25 -33.50 21.81
CA LYS A 604 -3.44 -33.95 20.68
C LYS A 604 -4.29 -33.94 19.41
N ILE A 605 -3.67 -33.64 18.28
CA ILE A 605 -4.29 -33.73 16.95
C ILE A 605 -3.38 -34.56 16.04
N SER A 606 -3.96 -35.28 15.09
CA SER A 606 -3.20 -36.09 14.15
C SER A 606 -3.90 -36.24 12.81
N PHE A 607 -3.12 -36.34 11.74
CA PHE A 607 -3.59 -36.72 10.41
C PHE A 607 -2.66 -37.78 9.81
N LYS A 608 -3.10 -38.43 8.73
CA LYS A 608 -2.30 -39.40 7.98
C LYS A 608 -1.63 -38.70 6.80
N ASP A 609 -0.36 -38.98 6.60
CA ASP A 609 0.41 -38.61 5.40
C ASP A 609 1.03 -39.89 4.83
N GLY A 610 0.46 -40.41 3.74
CA GLY A 610 0.73 -41.78 3.29
C GLY A 610 0.42 -42.81 4.39
N ASP A 611 1.41 -43.65 4.70
CA ASP A 611 1.35 -44.65 5.77
C ASP A 611 1.74 -44.10 7.14
N GLU A 612 2.29 -42.89 7.21
CA GLU A 612 2.76 -42.27 8.45
C GLU A 612 1.66 -41.47 9.15
N ARG A 613 1.61 -41.57 10.48
CA ARG A 613 0.70 -40.77 11.32
C ARG A 613 1.44 -39.60 11.95
N VAL A 614 1.21 -38.40 11.43
CA VAL A 614 1.78 -37.18 11.99
C VAL A 614 0.94 -36.74 13.19
N THR A 615 1.59 -36.55 14.35
CA THR A 615 0.92 -36.18 15.61
C THR A 615 1.49 -34.89 16.18
N PHE A 616 0.60 -33.98 16.58
CA PHE A 616 0.95 -32.75 17.27
C PHE A 616 0.34 -32.74 18.68
N SER A 617 1.05 -32.12 19.62
CA SER A 617 0.59 -31.95 21.00
C SER A 617 0.30 -30.49 21.29
N LEU A 618 -0.71 -30.22 22.11
CA LEU A 618 -1.10 -28.87 22.52
C LEU A 618 0.06 -28.17 23.24
N LYS A 619 0.37 -26.94 22.82
CA LYS A 619 1.45 -26.11 23.40
C LYS A 619 0.95 -24.83 24.04
N GLY A 620 -0.21 -24.33 23.61
CA GLY A 620 -0.85 -23.22 24.29
C GLY A 620 -2.14 -22.78 23.62
N ILE A 621 -2.87 -21.93 24.32
CA ILE A 621 -4.17 -21.41 23.93
C ILE A 621 -4.15 -19.91 24.18
N VAL A 622 -4.57 -19.12 23.19
CA VAL A 622 -4.77 -17.68 23.32
C VAL A 622 -6.25 -17.41 23.51
N TYR A 623 -6.59 -16.58 24.49
CA TYR A 623 -7.96 -16.18 24.82
C TYR A 623 -8.15 -14.68 24.57
N PHE A 624 -9.37 -14.31 24.18
CA PHE A 624 -9.76 -12.93 23.94
C PHE A 624 -11.06 -12.58 24.68
N GLY A 625 -11.08 -11.38 25.26
CA GLY A 625 -12.24 -10.80 25.92
C GLY A 625 -11.84 -9.44 26.52
N ASP A 626 -12.82 -8.54 26.66
CA ASP A 626 -12.61 -7.18 27.20
C ASP A 626 -11.47 -6.41 26.50
N PHE A 627 -11.37 -6.56 25.18
CA PHE A 627 -10.34 -5.94 24.35
C PHE A 627 -8.89 -6.31 24.75
N HIS A 628 -8.69 -7.45 25.41
CA HIS A 628 -7.36 -7.86 25.91
C HIS A 628 -7.11 -9.36 25.69
N TYR A 629 -5.92 -9.70 25.19
CA TYR A 629 -5.50 -11.09 24.98
C TYR A 629 -4.71 -11.63 26.16
N THR A 630 -4.98 -12.89 26.51
CA THR A 630 -4.21 -13.66 27.50
C THR A 630 -3.90 -15.05 26.95
N SER A 631 -3.05 -15.81 27.63
CA SER A 631 -2.69 -17.15 27.16
C SER A 631 -2.56 -18.17 28.28
N ARG A 632 -2.83 -19.44 27.93
CA ARG A 632 -2.35 -20.60 28.68
C ARG A 632 -1.21 -21.26 27.92
N VAL A 633 -0.16 -21.61 28.64
CA VAL A 633 1.07 -22.19 28.12
C VAL A 633 1.21 -23.60 28.65
N CYS A 634 1.32 -24.58 27.76
CA CYS A 634 1.52 -25.98 28.12
C CYS A 634 3.01 -26.33 28.04
N SER A 635 3.66 -26.40 29.19
CA SER A 635 5.07 -26.78 29.32
C SER A 635 5.19 -28.12 30.04
N GLY A 636 5.66 -29.14 29.33
CA GLY A 636 5.60 -30.53 29.81
C GLY A 636 4.15 -30.98 30.02
N ASN A 637 3.82 -31.44 31.23
CA ASN A 637 2.46 -31.82 31.63
C ASN A 637 1.73 -30.72 32.41
N SER A 638 2.34 -29.55 32.60
CA SER A 638 1.80 -28.45 33.40
C SER A 638 1.24 -27.33 32.52
N VAL A 639 0.14 -26.71 32.97
CA VAL A 639 -0.46 -25.55 32.33
C VAL A 639 -0.22 -24.31 33.19
N TRP A 640 0.19 -23.23 32.52
CA TRP A 640 0.51 -21.96 33.15
C TRP A 640 -0.28 -20.84 32.49
N PHE A 641 -0.92 -20.00 33.29
CA PHE A 641 -1.63 -18.80 32.82
C PHE A 641 -0.65 -17.62 32.68
N HIS A 642 -0.81 -16.85 31.62
CA HIS A 642 -0.01 -15.66 31.37
C HIS A 642 -0.87 -14.49 30.87
N ASP A 643 -0.71 -13.38 31.57
CA ASP A 643 -1.25 -12.07 31.20
C ASP A 643 -0.15 -11.04 31.44
N GLY A 644 0.38 -10.47 30.36
CA GLY A 644 1.48 -9.50 30.44
C GLY A 644 1.16 -8.26 31.28
N MET A 645 -0.12 -7.97 31.55
CA MET A 645 -0.54 -6.86 32.42
C MET A 645 -0.49 -7.22 33.90
N THR A 646 -0.93 -8.43 34.27
CA THR A 646 -1.10 -8.83 35.68
C THR A 646 0.00 -9.77 36.18
N THR A 647 0.46 -10.72 35.36
CA THR A 647 1.51 -11.68 35.73
C THR A 647 2.92 -11.21 35.33
N GLY A 648 3.01 -10.16 34.49
CA GLY A 648 4.29 -9.57 34.09
C GLY A 648 5.19 -10.56 33.35
N LYS A 649 6.39 -10.82 33.87
CA LYS A 649 7.36 -11.78 33.26
C LYS A 649 7.10 -13.23 33.63
N GLU A 650 6.26 -13.47 34.64
CA GLU A 650 6.00 -14.80 35.15
C GLU A 650 4.71 -15.36 34.53
N CYS A 651 4.63 -16.69 34.46
CA CYS A 651 3.38 -17.39 34.21
C CYS A 651 2.94 -18.04 35.52
N ALA A 652 1.66 -17.90 35.86
CA ALA A 652 1.08 -18.48 37.07
C ALA A 652 0.72 -19.95 36.83
N TYR A 653 1.17 -20.86 37.70
CA TYR A 653 0.79 -22.27 37.61
C TYR A 653 -0.71 -22.44 37.87
N GLU A 654 -1.39 -23.23 37.04
CA GLU A 654 -2.79 -23.62 37.30
C GLU A 654 -2.88 -25.07 37.77
N LYS A 655 -2.75 -26.04 36.84
CA LYS A 655 -2.80 -27.48 37.12
C LYS A 655 -2.20 -28.29 35.96
N LYS A 656 -2.17 -29.62 36.07
CA LYS A 656 -1.69 -30.49 34.99
C LYS A 656 -2.67 -30.50 33.83
N LEU A 657 -2.16 -30.62 32.59
CA LEU A 657 -2.97 -30.68 31.38
C LEU A 657 -3.93 -31.89 31.37
N SER A 658 -3.58 -32.98 32.05
CA SER A 658 -4.46 -34.14 32.26
C SER A 658 -5.74 -33.78 33.00
N ASP A 659 -5.66 -32.83 33.92
CA ASP A 659 -6.69 -32.51 34.90
C ASP A 659 -7.67 -31.43 34.39
N PHE A 660 -7.39 -30.89 33.19
CA PHE A 660 -8.35 -30.06 32.47
C PHE A 660 -9.35 -30.92 31.71
N THR A 661 -10.63 -30.58 31.83
CA THR A 661 -11.64 -31.07 30.89
C THR A 661 -11.50 -30.35 29.54
N ASP A 662 -12.01 -30.95 28.47
CA ASP A 662 -11.93 -30.34 27.13
C ASP A 662 -12.70 -29.01 27.05
N PHE A 663 -13.70 -28.80 27.93
CA PHE A 663 -14.47 -27.56 28.06
C PHE A 663 -13.73 -26.50 28.87
N GLU A 664 -13.03 -26.86 29.95
CA GLU A 664 -12.27 -25.89 30.75
C GLU A 664 -11.14 -25.21 29.95
N LEU A 665 -10.72 -25.80 28.83
CA LEU A 665 -9.73 -25.22 27.94
C LEU A 665 -10.33 -24.18 26.97
N THR A 666 -11.65 -24.16 26.73
CA THR A 666 -12.27 -23.22 25.77
C THR A 666 -12.46 -21.82 26.35
N THR A 667 -12.51 -21.71 27.67
CA THR A 667 -12.64 -20.43 28.38
C THR A 667 -11.58 -20.26 29.47
N CYS A 668 -11.14 -19.03 29.70
CA CYS A 668 -10.24 -18.69 30.79
C CYS A 668 -10.58 -17.28 31.30
N GLN A 669 -10.90 -17.13 32.60
CA GLN A 669 -11.20 -15.84 33.22
C GLN A 669 -12.20 -14.98 32.41
N ASN A 670 -13.35 -15.56 32.03
CA ASN A 670 -14.40 -14.94 31.21
C ASN A 670 -14.00 -14.59 29.76
N LYS A 671 -12.82 -15.03 29.30
CA LYS A 671 -12.36 -14.88 27.92
C LYS A 671 -12.55 -16.18 27.15
N ILE A 672 -12.84 -16.07 25.87
CA ILE A 672 -13.08 -17.20 24.97
C ILE A 672 -11.82 -17.50 24.16
N VAL A 673 -11.64 -18.76 23.78
CA VAL A 673 -10.53 -19.19 22.92
C VAL A 673 -10.54 -18.44 21.58
N SER A 674 -9.36 -18.02 21.14
CA SER A 674 -9.14 -17.41 19.82
C SER A 674 -8.16 -18.22 18.98
N GLN A 675 -7.02 -18.63 19.55
CA GLN A 675 -6.00 -19.41 18.83
C GLN A 675 -5.58 -20.62 19.66
N VAL A 676 -5.43 -21.77 19.00
CA VAL A 676 -4.92 -23.00 19.62
C VAL A 676 -3.65 -23.43 18.91
N ILE A 677 -2.53 -23.49 19.64
CA ILE A 677 -1.20 -23.73 19.08
C ILE A 677 -0.74 -25.14 19.41
N TYR A 678 -0.39 -25.88 18.37
CA TYR A 678 0.13 -27.24 18.44
C TYR A 678 1.53 -27.32 17.85
N ALA A 679 2.36 -28.22 18.37
CA ALA A 679 3.68 -28.50 17.79
C ALA A 679 4.00 -29.99 17.80
N GLN A 680 4.85 -30.41 16.87
CA GLN A 680 5.43 -31.75 16.86
C GLN A 680 6.38 -31.91 18.07
N LYS A 681 6.61 -33.16 18.49
CA LYS A 681 7.62 -33.49 19.51
C LYS A 681 9.03 -33.19 19.01
#